data_AF-A0A1D6J3S9-F1
#
_entry.id   AF-A0A1D6J3S9-F1
#
_cell.length_a   1.000
_cell.length_b   1.000
_cell.length_c   1.000
_cell.angle_alpha   90.00
_cell.angle_beta   90.00
_cell.angle_gamma   90.00
#
_symmetry.space_group_name_H-M   'P 1'
#
loop_
_entity.id
_entity.type
_entity.pdbx_description
1 polymer ?
#
loop_
_entity_poly.entity_id
_entity_poly.type
_entity_poly.pdbx_seq_one_letter_code
_entity_poly.pdbx_strand_id
1 'polypeptide(L)'
;MRLPLPLPSPSPMRRRHLPLPLPLLPLVLLHLLFAASSGSPSSEVAFLTAWLNTTAARPPDWSPAALSPCNWSHVSCAGGTGETGAVTSVSFQSVHLAVPLPAGLCAALPGLVSFVVSDANLTGGVPDDLWRCRRLTVLDISGNALTGSIPSSLGNATALENLALNSNQLSGPIPPELAALAPTLRNLLLFDNRLSGELPPSLGDLLLLESLRAGGNHDLAGLIPESFSRLSSLVVLGLADTKISGPLPASLGQLQSLQTLSIYTTALSGAIPPELGNCSNLTSIYLYENSLSGPLPPSLGALPRLQKLLLWQNALTGPIPESFGNLTSLVSLDLSINSISGTIPASLGRLPALQDLMLSDNNITGTIPPLLANATSLVQLQVDTNEISGLIPPELGRLSGLQVLFAWQNQLEGAIPATLASLANLQALDLSHNHLTGIIPPGLFLLRNLTKLLLLSNDLSGPLPLEIGKAASLVRLRLGGNRIAGSIPASVSGMKSINFLDLGSNRLAGPVPAELGNCSQLQMLDLSNNSLTGPLPVSLAAVHGLQELDVSHNRLNGAVPDALGRLETLSRLVLSGNSLSGPIPPALGQCRNLELLDLSDNVLTGNIPDELCGIDGLDIALNLSRNALTGPIPAKISELSKLSVLDLSYNALNGNLAPLAGLDNLVTLNVSNNNFSGYLPDTKLFRQLSTSCLAGNSGLCTKGGDVCFVSIDANGNPVTSTAEEAQRVHRLKIAIALLVTATVAMVLGMMGILRARRMGFGGKSGGRSSDSESGGELSWPWQFTPFQKLSFSVDQVVRSLVDANIIGKGCSGVVYRVSIDTGEVIAVKKLWPSTQTAATSKDDGTSGRVRDSFSAEVRTLGSIRHKNIVRFLGCCWNKSTRLLMYDYMANGSLGAVLHERRGAGAQLEWDVRYRIVLGAAQGIAYLHHDCVPPIVHRDIKANNILIGLDFEAYIADFGLAKLVEDGDFGRSSNTVAGSYGYIAPGNTHENICSYIMNNDISCRVRVYDEDHREERRV
;
A
#
# COMPACT_ATOMS: atom_id res chain seq x y z
N MET A 1 40.70 61.09 -21.95
CA MET A 1 41.45 62.22 -22.57
C MET A 1 40.65 62.75 -23.77
N ARG A 2 40.85 64.03 -24.11
CA ARG A 2 40.59 64.76 -25.39
C ARG A 2 39.94 63.96 -26.55
N LEU A 3 38.73 64.32 -27.04
CA LEU A 3 38.37 65.29 -28.13
C LEU A 3 38.19 64.60 -29.51
N PRO A 4 37.47 65.16 -30.54
CA PRO A 4 36.46 66.24 -30.55
C PRO A 4 35.17 66.02 -31.44
N LEU A 5 34.18 66.93 -31.28
CA LEU A 5 33.28 67.68 -32.22
C LEU A 5 33.30 67.43 -33.77
N PRO A 6 32.30 67.89 -34.60
CA PRO A 6 31.36 69.02 -34.38
C PRO A 6 29.87 68.95 -34.89
N LEU A 7 29.13 70.04 -34.60
CA LEU A 7 27.83 70.53 -35.12
C LEU A 7 27.94 71.12 -36.58
N PRO A 8 26.85 71.39 -37.37
CA PRO A 8 25.74 72.39 -37.18
C PRO A 8 24.31 71.81 -37.39
N SER A 9 23.15 72.41 -37.04
CA SER A 9 22.61 73.80 -36.99
C SER A 9 22.15 74.38 -38.37
N PRO A 10 21.29 75.44 -38.51
CA PRO A 10 20.61 76.26 -37.47
C PRO A 10 19.17 76.82 -37.77
N SER A 11 18.32 76.93 -36.72
CA SER A 11 17.44 78.12 -36.42
C SER A 11 16.29 78.51 -37.40
N PRO A 12 15.51 79.61 -37.19
CA PRO A 12 15.32 80.52 -36.03
C PRO A 12 13.81 80.55 -35.60
N MET A 13 13.13 81.55 -34.99
CA MET A 13 13.34 82.86 -34.30
C MET A 13 12.28 82.93 -33.13
N ARG A 14 12.50 83.49 -31.93
CA ARG A 14 12.42 84.91 -31.47
C ARG A 14 11.03 85.58 -31.60
N ARG A 15 10.51 86.35 -30.61
CA ARG A 15 11.07 86.87 -29.33
C ARG A 15 9.97 87.41 -28.37
N ARG A 16 10.20 87.29 -27.03
CA ARG A 16 10.10 88.30 -25.91
C ARG A 16 8.97 89.37 -25.91
N HIS A 17 8.35 89.80 -24.79
CA HIS A 17 8.59 89.62 -23.33
C HIS A 17 7.30 89.91 -22.49
N LEU A 18 7.40 89.82 -21.15
CA LEU A 18 6.44 90.19 -20.07
C LEU A 18 5.98 91.68 -20.09
N PRO A 19 4.97 92.15 -19.29
CA PRO A 19 4.39 91.56 -18.06
C PRO A 19 2.83 91.57 -17.90
N LEU A 20 2.37 91.20 -16.69
CA LEU A 20 1.00 91.31 -16.10
C LEU A 20 0.49 92.78 -15.97
N PRO A 21 -0.80 93.07 -15.64
CA PRO A 21 -1.77 92.23 -14.89
C PRO A 21 -3.24 92.12 -15.42
N LEU A 22 -4.02 91.36 -14.65
CA LEU A 22 -5.48 91.08 -14.61
C LEU A 22 -6.41 92.32 -14.44
N PRO A 23 -7.78 92.20 -14.53
CA PRO A 23 -8.65 91.07 -14.95
C PRO A 23 -9.88 91.46 -15.85
N LEU A 24 -10.84 90.52 -15.99
CA LEU A 24 -12.30 90.67 -16.26
C LEU A 24 -12.82 90.89 -17.71
N LEU A 25 -13.23 89.76 -18.33
CA LEU A 25 -14.58 89.41 -18.82
C LEU A 25 -15.73 90.46 -18.61
N PRO A 26 -16.83 90.45 -19.44
CA PRO A 26 -17.51 89.20 -19.84
C PRO A 26 -18.33 89.16 -21.17
N LEU A 27 -19.01 88.00 -21.35
CA LEU A 27 -20.21 87.72 -22.18
C LEU A 27 -20.03 87.66 -23.74
N VAL A 28 -20.41 86.62 -24.53
CA VAL A 28 -21.70 85.85 -24.73
C VAL A 28 -22.51 86.42 -25.93
N LEU A 29 -23.09 85.65 -26.87
CA LEU A 29 -23.48 84.23 -26.87
C LEU A 29 -23.66 83.63 -28.30
N LEU A 30 -23.62 82.28 -28.42
CA LEU A 30 -24.33 81.41 -29.41
C LEU A 30 -24.05 81.60 -30.93
N HIS A 31 -24.27 80.61 -31.81
CA HIS A 31 -24.96 79.31 -31.68
C HIS A 31 -24.19 78.16 -32.37
N LEU A 32 -24.24 76.96 -31.76
CA LEU A 32 -24.22 75.62 -32.39
C LEU A 32 -23.07 75.22 -33.34
N LEU A 33 -22.11 74.49 -32.76
CA LEU A 33 -21.92 73.09 -33.17
C LEU A 33 -21.50 72.25 -31.95
N PHE A 34 -22.39 71.37 -31.49
CA PHE A 34 -22.05 70.35 -30.49
C PHE A 34 -21.32 69.21 -31.21
N ALA A 35 -20.06 68.96 -30.84
CA ALA A 35 -19.29 67.80 -31.25
C ALA A 35 -18.57 67.24 -30.02
N ALA A 36 -18.48 65.91 -29.91
CA ALA A 36 -18.07 65.25 -28.68
C ALA A 36 -16.61 65.55 -28.30
N SER A 37 -16.37 65.88 -27.04
CA SER A 37 -15.06 65.70 -26.43
C SER A 37 -14.79 64.21 -26.29
N SER A 38 -14.05 63.63 -27.25
CA SER A 38 -13.62 62.23 -27.21
C SER A 38 -12.60 62.04 -26.07
N GLY A 39 -13.10 61.73 -24.87
CA GLY A 39 -12.27 61.37 -23.74
C GLY A 39 -11.47 60.11 -24.04
N SER A 40 -10.15 60.16 -23.88
CA SER A 40 -9.31 58.96 -23.89
C SER A 40 -9.73 58.04 -22.73
N PRO A 41 -9.81 56.71 -22.92
CA PRO A 41 -10.07 55.78 -21.83
C PRO A 41 -9.00 55.92 -20.74
N SER A 42 -9.37 55.67 -19.47
CA SER A 42 -8.41 55.77 -18.36
C SER A 42 -7.29 54.73 -18.48
N SER A 43 -6.15 54.99 -17.84
CA SER A 43 -5.04 54.02 -17.78
C SER A 43 -5.46 52.70 -17.13
N GLU A 44 -6.42 52.74 -16.20
CA GLU A 44 -7.01 51.55 -15.56
C GLU A 44 -7.83 50.73 -16.56
N VAL A 45 -8.68 51.39 -17.38
CA VAL A 45 -9.45 50.73 -18.46
C VAL A 45 -8.50 50.06 -19.47
N ALA A 46 -7.49 50.78 -19.91
CA ALA A 46 -6.52 50.29 -20.89
C ALA A 46 -5.73 49.07 -20.36
N PHE A 47 -5.32 49.10 -19.10
CA PHE A 47 -4.59 47.99 -18.47
C PHE A 47 -5.46 46.75 -18.27
N LEU A 48 -6.64 46.91 -17.64
CA LEU A 48 -7.54 45.79 -17.32
C LEU A 48 -8.06 45.11 -18.59
N THR A 49 -8.41 45.89 -19.63
CA THR A 49 -8.86 45.32 -20.91
C THR A 49 -7.72 44.69 -21.72
N ALA A 50 -6.48 45.12 -21.54
CA ALA A 50 -5.30 44.48 -22.14
C ALA A 50 -4.96 43.13 -21.46
N TRP A 51 -5.07 43.06 -20.12
CA TRP A 51 -4.79 41.83 -19.36
C TRP A 51 -5.69 40.66 -19.77
N LEU A 52 -7.01 40.88 -19.83
CA LEU A 52 -7.97 39.85 -20.24
C LEU A 52 -8.22 39.82 -21.76
N ASN A 53 -7.36 40.44 -22.59
CA ASN A 53 -7.60 40.56 -24.03
C ASN A 53 -7.49 39.23 -24.80
N THR A 54 -6.82 38.23 -24.22
CA THR A 54 -6.53 36.93 -24.85
C THR A 54 -7.43 35.79 -24.35
N THR A 55 -8.31 36.03 -23.37
CA THR A 55 -9.16 34.98 -22.78
C THR A 55 -10.62 35.09 -23.21
N ALA A 56 -11.23 33.94 -23.49
CA ALA A 56 -12.67 33.82 -23.75
C ALA A 56 -13.52 34.00 -22.48
N ALA A 57 -12.91 33.93 -21.28
CA ALA A 57 -13.58 34.13 -19.99
C ALA A 57 -13.65 35.62 -19.55
N ARG A 58 -13.29 36.55 -20.44
CA ARG A 58 -13.39 37.99 -20.20
C ARG A 58 -14.87 38.40 -20.01
N PRO A 59 -15.23 39.15 -18.95
CA PRO A 59 -16.60 39.61 -18.78
C PRO A 59 -17.06 40.55 -19.91
N PRO A 60 -18.31 40.42 -20.40
CA PRO A 60 -18.77 41.09 -21.62
C PRO A 60 -18.92 42.61 -21.49
N ASP A 61 -18.95 43.12 -20.26
CA ASP A 61 -19.07 44.54 -19.91
C ASP A 61 -17.72 45.28 -19.83
N TRP A 62 -16.58 44.56 -19.83
CA TRP A 62 -15.22 45.11 -19.83
C TRP A 62 -14.86 45.73 -21.20
N SER A 63 -15.49 46.86 -21.54
CA SER A 63 -15.34 47.54 -22.83
C SER A 63 -14.09 48.43 -22.91
N PRO A 64 -13.22 48.29 -23.95
CA PRO A 64 -12.08 49.19 -24.17
C PRO A 64 -12.45 50.67 -24.42
N ALA A 65 -13.72 50.93 -24.76
CA ALA A 65 -14.24 52.28 -25.01
C ALA A 65 -14.85 52.95 -23.76
N ALA A 66 -14.79 52.30 -22.59
CA ALA A 66 -15.28 52.89 -21.35
C ALA A 66 -14.39 54.04 -20.87
N LEU A 67 -14.98 55.06 -20.25
CA LEU A 67 -14.26 56.17 -19.62
C LEU A 67 -13.69 55.80 -18.23
N SER A 68 -14.26 54.77 -17.59
CA SER A 68 -13.91 54.28 -16.25
C SER A 68 -14.31 52.79 -16.12
N PRO A 69 -13.59 51.98 -15.34
CA PRO A 69 -13.94 50.57 -15.09
C PRO A 69 -14.91 50.39 -13.91
N CYS A 70 -15.32 51.46 -13.22
CA CYS A 70 -16.02 51.41 -11.93
C CYS A 70 -17.47 50.89 -11.97
N ASN A 71 -17.98 50.60 -13.16
CA ASN A 71 -19.29 49.95 -13.38
C ASN A 71 -19.15 48.51 -13.91
N TRP A 72 -17.93 47.97 -14.00
CA TRP A 72 -17.72 46.60 -14.46
C TRP A 72 -17.93 45.58 -13.34
N SER A 73 -18.46 44.43 -13.73
CA SER A 73 -18.34 43.18 -13.00
C SER A 73 -16.89 42.94 -12.58
N HIS A 74 -16.71 42.31 -11.41
CA HIS A 74 -15.38 41.99 -10.85
C HIS A 74 -14.48 43.19 -10.50
N VAL A 75 -14.97 44.44 -10.58
CA VAL A 75 -14.21 45.67 -10.22
C VAL A 75 -14.96 46.50 -9.15
N SER A 76 -14.22 47.21 -8.30
CA SER A 76 -14.79 48.23 -7.40
C SER A 76 -13.86 49.44 -7.28
N CYS A 77 -14.44 50.62 -6.99
CA CYS A 77 -13.71 51.89 -6.93
C CYS A 77 -14.02 52.70 -5.65
N ALA A 78 -13.14 53.66 -5.35
CA ALA A 78 -13.37 54.65 -4.29
C ALA A 78 -14.50 55.62 -4.69
N GLY A 79 -15.53 55.74 -3.85
CA GLY A 79 -16.75 56.54 -4.11
C GLY A 79 -18.01 55.66 -4.17
N GLY A 80 -17.88 54.42 -4.62
CA GLY A 80 -18.99 53.49 -4.84
C GLY A 80 -19.22 53.21 -6.33
N THR A 81 -20.32 52.51 -6.64
CA THR A 81 -20.70 52.21 -8.02
C THR A 81 -21.30 53.45 -8.70
N GLY A 82 -20.85 53.76 -9.92
CA GLY A 82 -21.33 54.89 -10.71
C GLY A 82 -20.46 56.16 -10.70
N GLU A 83 -19.49 56.28 -9.79
CA GLU A 83 -18.57 57.43 -9.76
C GLU A 83 -17.28 57.20 -10.55
N THR A 84 -16.63 58.28 -11.01
CA THR A 84 -15.31 58.24 -11.69
C THR A 84 -14.17 58.12 -10.67
N GLY A 85 -14.28 57.14 -9.77
CA GLY A 85 -13.27 56.83 -8.77
C GLY A 85 -12.05 56.11 -9.34
N ALA A 86 -11.00 55.99 -8.53
CA ALA A 86 -9.89 55.07 -8.81
C ALA A 86 -10.24 53.65 -8.33
N VAL A 87 -9.72 52.63 -9.02
CA VAL A 87 -9.95 51.22 -8.68
C VAL A 87 -9.36 50.88 -7.30
N THR A 88 -10.18 50.26 -6.46
CA THR A 88 -9.83 49.79 -5.11
C THR A 88 -9.91 48.28 -4.96
N SER A 89 -10.67 47.57 -5.80
CA SER A 89 -10.76 46.11 -5.77
C SER A 89 -10.86 45.50 -7.16
N VAL A 90 -10.24 44.33 -7.35
CA VAL A 90 -10.49 43.41 -8.46
C VAL A 90 -10.74 42.01 -7.86
N SER A 91 -11.85 41.37 -8.24
CA SER A 91 -12.31 40.11 -7.62
C SER A 91 -12.88 39.09 -8.62
N PHE A 92 -12.12 38.03 -8.90
CA PHE A 92 -12.53 36.84 -9.65
C PHE A 92 -12.35 35.60 -8.76
N GLN A 93 -13.35 34.72 -8.72
CA GLN A 93 -13.31 33.48 -7.95
C GLN A 93 -13.94 32.35 -8.75
N SER A 94 -13.23 31.23 -8.92
CA SER A 94 -13.68 30.08 -9.74
C SER A 94 -14.00 30.42 -11.21
N VAL A 95 -13.34 31.42 -11.78
CA VAL A 95 -13.49 31.83 -13.19
C VAL A 95 -12.23 31.44 -13.96
N HIS A 96 -12.33 30.51 -14.92
CA HIS A 96 -11.19 29.99 -15.67
C HIS A 96 -10.59 31.02 -16.66
N LEU A 97 -9.82 31.98 -16.15
CA LEU A 97 -9.21 33.05 -16.92
C LEU A 97 -8.07 32.54 -17.83
N ALA A 98 -7.26 31.59 -17.35
CA ALA A 98 -6.15 30.98 -18.11
C ALA A 98 -5.10 31.97 -18.66
N VAL A 99 -4.88 33.10 -17.98
CA VAL A 99 -3.90 34.14 -18.34
C VAL A 99 -2.74 34.21 -17.33
N PRO A 100 -1.61 34.83 -17.68
CA PRO A 100 -0.58 35.17 -16.69
C PRO A 100 -1.10 36.16 -15.64
N LEU A 101 -0.55 36.10 -14.43
CA LEU A 101 -0.72 37.18 -13.43
C LEU A 101 -0.09 38.49 -13.98
N PRO A 102 -0.79 39.64 -13.95
CA PRO A 102 -0.40 40.78 -14.77
C PRO A 102 0.74 41.60 -14.12
N ALA A 103 1.87 41.70 -14.82
CA ALA A 103 2.92 42.63 -14.48
C ALA A 103 2.50 44.09 -14.76
N GLY A 104 2.90 45.01 -13.89
CA GLY A 104 2.54 46.43 -13.93
C GLY A 104 1.28 46.80 -13.15
N LEU A 105 0.63 45.85 -12.47
CA LEU A 105 -0.64 46.02 -11.75
C LEU A 105 -0.63 47.24 -10.82
N CYS A 106 0.43 47.40 -10.02
CA CYS A 106 0.52 48.48 -9.04
C CYS A 106 0.91 49.84 -9.64
N ALA A 107 1.41 49.87 -10.87
CA ALA A 107 1.62 51.10 -11.63
C ALA A 107 0.34 51.54 -12.36
N ALA A 108 -0.49 50.59 -12.78
CA ALA A 108 -1.77 50.87 -13.44
C ALA A 108 -2.90 51.20 -12.45
N LEU A 109 -2.97 50.50 -11.32
CA LEU A 109 -4.03 50.62 -10.30
C LEU A 109 -3.47 51.13 -8.94
N PRO A 110 -2.98 52.37 -8.84
CA PRO A 110 -2.38 52.90 -7.61
C PRO A 110 -3.38 53.06 -6.43
N GLY A 111 -4.68 52.91 -6.69
CA GLY A 111 -5.74 52.90 -5.67
C GLY A 111 -5.99 51.55 -5.00
N LEU A 112 -5.41 50.46 -5.52
CA LEU A 112 -5.78 49.08 -5.20
C LEU A 112 -5.58 48.73 -3.71
N VAL A 113 -6.65 48.22 -3.09
CA VAL A 113 -6.72 47.77 -1.69
C VAL A 113 -6.92 46.26 -1.58
N SER A 114 -7.65 45.66 -2.52
CA SER A 114 -7.91 44.21 -2.56
C SER A 114 -7.67 43.65 -3.97
N PHE A 115 -6.96 42.53 -4.06
CA PHE A 115 -6.83 41.74 -5.28
C PHE A 115 -7.12 40.27 -4.96
N VAL A 116 -8.24 39.77 -5.45
CA VAL A 116 -8.72 38.40 -5.22
C VAL A 116 -8.91 37.76 -6.58
N VAL A 117 -8.04 36.84 -6.98
CA VAL A 117 -8.13 36.11 -8.25
C VAL A 117 -7.81 34.64 -7.98
N SER A 118 -8.75 33.96 -7.32
CA SER A 118 -8.61 32.58 -6.86
C SER A 118 -9.38 31.56 -7.70
N ASP A 119 -8.85 30.33 -7.75
CA ASP A 119 -9.38 29.24 -8.60
C ASP A 119 -9.52 29.61 -10.10
N ALA A 120 -8.62 30.47 -10.58
CA ALA A 120 -8.76 31.16 -11.87
C ALA A 120 -7.84 30.67 -12.99
N ASN A 121 -7.04 29.63 -12.71
CA ASN A 121 -5.99 29.11 -13.61
C ASN A 121 -4.98 30.19 -14.05
N LEU A 122 -4.60 31.11 -13.15
CA LEU A 122 -3.52 32.06 -13.42
C LEU A 122 -2.17 31.35 -13.59
N THR A 123 -1.34 31.83 -14.50
CA THR A 123 -0.03 31.25 -14.85
C THR A 123 1.11 32.26 -14.71
N GLY A 124 2.35 31.82 -15.00
CA GLY A 124 3.56 32.63 -14.86
C GLY A 124 4.10 32.62 -13.42
N GLY A 125 4.92 33.61 -13.07
CA GLY A 125 5.42 33.83 -11.72
C GLY A 125 4.94 35.15 -11.13
N VAL A 126 5.13 35.34 -9.82
CA VAL A 126 4.62 36.53 -9.10
C VAL A 126 5.48 37.76 -9.40
N PRO A 127 4.95 38.85 -10.02
CA PRO A 127 5.76 40.00 -10.42
C PRO A 127 6.30 40.83 -9.24
N ASP A 128 7.55 41.32 -9.36
CA ASP A 128 8.18 42.24 -8.41
C ASP A 128 7.41 43.56 -8.19
N ASP A 129 6.59 43.98 -9.16
CA ASP A 129 5.84 45.23 -9.04
C ASP A 129 4.57 45.10 -8.18
N LEU A 130 4.05 43.87 -7.98
CA LEU A 130 2.89 43.59 -7.12
C LEU A 130 3.09 44.11 -5.69
N TRP A 131 4.32 44.07 -5.22
CA TRP A 131 4.72 44.51 -3.88
C TRP A 131 4.91 46.02 -3.75
N ARG A 132 4.68 46.77 -4.84
CA ARG A 132 4.68 48.24 -4.84
C ARG A 132 3.29 48.83 -4.53
N CYS A 133 2.24 48.01 -4.47
CA CYS A 133 0.89 48.44 -4.09
C CYS A 133 0.82 48.83 -2.60
N ARG A 134 1.24 50.05 -2.26
CA ARG A 134 1.28 50.58 -0.87
C ARG A 134 -0.07 50.67 -0.14
N ARG A 135 -1.17 50.28 -0.77
CA ARG A 135 -2.53 50.29 -0.22
C ARG A 135 -3.18 48.91 -0.14
N LEU A 136 -2.52 47.87 -0.67
CA LEU A 136 -3.04 46.51 -0.75
C LEU A 136 -3.06 45.88 0.64
N THR A 137 -4.26 45.67 1.20
CA THR A 137 -4.49 45.00 2.48
C THR A 137 -4.85 43.52 2.30
N VAL A 138 -5.39 43.15 1.13
CA VAL A 138 -5.76 41.77 0.79
C VAL A 138 -5.18 41.36 -0.55
N LEU A 139 -4.38 40.30 -0.56
CA LEU A 139 -3.96 39.58 -1.75
C LEU A 139 -4.35 38.10 -1.62
N ASP A 140 -5.29 37.65 -2.45
CA ASP A 140 -5.61 36.24 -2.66
C ASP A 140 -5.39 35.89 -4.14
N ILE A 141 -4.44 35.00 -4.40
CA ILE A 141 -4.18 34.40 -5.71
C ILE A 141 -4.04 32.88 -5.58
N SER A 142 -4.81 32.30 -4.66
CA SER A 142 -4.82 30.87 -4.37
C SER A 142 -5.53 30.02 -5.45
N GLY A 143 -5.24 28.71 -5.49
CA GLY A 143 -5.91 27.79 -6.42
C GLY A 143 -5.53 28.00 -7.90
N ASN A 144 -4.29 28.42 -8.16
CA ASN A 144 -3.81 28.77 -9.49
C ASN A 144 -2.61 27.90 -9.93
N ALA A 145 -2.05 28.20 -11.10
CA ALA A 145 -0.85 27.55 -11.65
C ALA A 145 0.37 28.48 -11.64
N LEU A 146 0.50 29.32 -10.59
CA LEU A 146 1.65 30.22 -10.43
C LEU A 146 2.90 29.43 -10.05
N THR A 147 4.06 29.87 -10.56
CA THR A 147 5.35 29.15 -10.53
C THR A 147 6.49 30.08 -10.11
N GLY A 148 7.66 29.51 -9.83
CA GLY A 148 8.84 30.29 -9.40
C GLY A 148 8.79 30.68 -7.93
N SER A 149 9.69 31.54 -7.50
CA SER A 149 9.85 31.90 -6.07
C SER A 149 8.99 33.08 -5.63
N ILE A 150 8.59 33.07 -4.36
CA ILE A 150 8.03 34.24 -3.68
C ILE A 150 9.14 35.32 -3.63
N PRO A 151 8.98 36.49 -4.28
CA PRO A 151 10.04 37.50 -4.32
C PRO A 151 10.27 38.15 -2.94
N SER A 152 11.54 38.38 -2.57
CA SER A 152 11.89 39.10 -1.32
C SER A 152 11.43 40.57 -1.31
N SER A 153 11.15 41.12 -2.49
CA SER A 153 10.48 42.42 -2.67
C SER A 153 9.08 42.49 -2.05
N LEU A 154 8.46 41.36 -1.68
CA LEU A 154 7.27 41.24 -0.83
C LEU A 154 7.32 42.13 0.42
N GLY A 155 8.48 42.29 1.06
CA GLY A 155 8.64 43.14 2.25
C GLY A 155 8.29 44.62 2.05
N ASN A 156 8.10 45.09 0.82
CA ASN A 156 7.62 46.45 0.52
C ASN A 156 6.10 46.63 0.68
N ALA A 157 5.32 45.54 0.75
CA ALA A 157 3.86 45.55 0.78
C ALA A 157 3.29 45.84 2.18
N THR A 158 3.83 46.82 2.91
CA THR A 158 3.64 47.02 4.37
C THR A 158 2.19 47.33 4.83
N ALA A 159 1.23 47.41 3.92
CA ALA A 159 -0.21 47.53 4.23
C ALA A 159 -0.93 46.17 4.31
N LEU A 160 -0.25 45.06 3.94
CA LEU A 160 -0.88 43.77 3.71
C LEU A 160 -1.29 43.06 5.00
N GLU A 161 -2.60 42.87 5.20
CA GLU A 161 -3.17 42.15 6.35
C GLU A 161 -3.39 40.66 6.03
N ASN A 162 -3.77 40.34 4.78
CA ASN A 162 -4.09 38.98 4.35
C ASN A 162 -3.30 38.61 3.06
N LEU A 163 -2.51 37.54 3.14
CA LEU A 163 -1.72 36.99 2.03
C LEU A 163 -2.06 35.51 1.81
N ALA A 164 -2.78 35.21 0.72
CA ALA A 164 -3.09 33.85 0.28
C ALA A 164 -2.41 33.54 -1.07
N LEU A 165 -1.40 32.67 -1.00
CA LEU A 165 -0.63 32.13 -2.11
C LEU A 165 -0.79 30.60 -2.24
N ASN A 166 -1.65 30.00 -1.41
CA ASN A 166 -1.79 28.56 -1.30
C ASN A 166 -2.32 27.89 -2.58
N SER A 167 -2.14 26.57 -2.69
CA SER A 167 -2.68 25.76 -3.79
C SER A 167 -2.17 26.25 -5.15
N ASN A 168 -0.85 26.27 -5.30
CA ASN A 168 -0.10 26.76 -6.46
C ASN A 168 1.14 25.88 -6.74
N GLN A 169 2.05 26.32 -7.61
CA GLN A 169 3.33 25.66 -7.90
C GLN A 169 4.54 26.54 -7.54
N LEU A 170 4.40 27.43 -6.55
CA LEU A 170 5.48 28.29 -6.06
C LEU A 170 6.57 27.47 -5.37
N SER A 171 7.82 27.88 -5.50
CA SER A 171 9.00 27.07 -5.15
C SER A 171 10.14 27.86 -4.52
N GLY A 172 11.08 27.18 -3.86
CA GLY A 172 12.18 27.86 -3.16
C GLY A 172 11.82 28.27 -1.73
N PRO A 173 12.70 29.03 -1.04
CA PRO A 173 12.51 29.39 0.35
C PRO A 173 11.43 30.45 0.57
N ILE A 174 10.83 30.43 1.75
CA ILE A 174 10.01 31.54 2.26
C ILE A 174 10.99 32.71 2.54
N PRO A 175 10.80 33.91 1.96
CA PRO A 175 11.76 35.00 2.11
C PRO A 175 11.73 35.56 3.55
N PRO A 176 12.89 35.72 4.23
CA PRO A 176 12.94 36.29 5.58
C PRO A 176 12.47 37.75 5.62
N GLU A 177 12.49 38.46 4.49
CA GLU A 177 11.97 39.83 4.31
C GLU A 177 10.45 39.94 4.52
N LEU A 178 9.71 38.82 4.55
CA LEU A 178 8.29 38.78 4.89
C LEU A 178 8.04 39.36 6.31
N ALA A 179 9.02 39.27 7.21
CA ALA A 179 9.01 39.89 8.53
C ALA A 179 8.80 41.43 8.50
N ALA A 180 9.09 42.12 7.38
CA ALA A 180 8.79 43.54 7.23
C ALA A 180 7.28 43.87 7.25
N LEU A 181 6.43 42.85 7.09
CA LEU A 181 4.96 42.96 7.17
C LEU A 181 4.42 42.84 8.61
N ALA A 182 5.29 42.72 9.61
CA ALA A 182 4.94 42.63 11.03
C ALA A 182 3.95 43.71 11.57
N PRO A 183 3.90 44.96 11.06
CA PRO A 183 2.94 45.95 11.55
C PRO A 183 1.48 45.69 11.16
N THR A 184 1.20 44.76 10.24
CA THR A 184 -0.11 44.62 9.58
C THR A 184 -0.55 43.19 9.32
N LEU A 185 0.36 42.25 9.04
CA LEU A 185 -0.01 40.91 8.56
C LEU A 185 -0.68 40.04 9.64
N ARG A 186 -1.91 39.59 9.36
CA ARG A 186 -2.73 38.69 10.19
C ARG A 186 -2.78 37.26 9.64
N ASN A 187 -2.91 37.09 8.32
CA ASN A 187 -3.09 35.77 7.71
C ASN A 187 -2.02 35.50 6.64
N LEU A 188 -1.28 34.41 6.81
CA LEU A 188 -0.26 33.94 5.88
C LEU A 188 -0.55 32.49 5.46
N LEU A 189 -1.11 32.34 4.25
CA LEU A 189 -1.52 31.06 3.68
C LEU A 189 -0.61 30.70 2.49
N LEU A 190 0.30 29.77 2.72
CA LEU A 190 1.35 29.30 1.79
C LEU A 190 1.23 27.80 1.45
N PHE A 191 0.20 27.13 1.99
CA PHE A 191 0.04 25.67 1.89
C PHE A 191 -0.21 25.15 0.46
N ASP A 192 -0.10 23.84 0.22
CA ASP A 192 -0.23 23.20 -1.11
C ASP A 192 0.63 23.90 -2.19
N ASN A 193 1.96 23.82 -2.04
CA ASN A 193 2.94 24.43 -2.95
C ASN A 193 4.21 23.55 -3.06
N ARG A 194 5.28 24.05 -3.67
CA ARG A 194 6.60 23.41 -3.78
C ARG A 194 7.69 24.19 -3.02
N LEU A 195 7.32 24.89 -1.94
CA LEU A 195 8.25 25.65 -1.12
C LEU A 195 9.24 24.70 -0.41
N SER A 196 10.46 25.19 -0.18
CA SER A 196 11.61 24.36 0.17
C SER A 196 12.58 25.06 1.11
N GLY A 197 13.25 24.31 1.99
CA GLY A 197 14.19 24.87 2.97
C GLY A 197 13.50 25.17 4.30
N GLU A 198 14.07 26.05 5.13
CA GLU A 198 13.63 26.21 6.52
C GLU A 198 12.60 27.33 6.72
N LEU A 199 11.81 27.22 7.80
CA LEU A 199 10.96 28.30 8.31
C LEU A 199 11.84 29.45 8.83
N PRO A 200 11.78 30.68 8.27
CA PRO A 200 12.62 31.78 8.73
C PRO A 200 12.28 32.17 10.19
N PRO A 201 13.27 32.23 11.11
CA PRO A 201 13.02 32.68 12.48
C PRO A 201 12.47 34.10 12.58
N SER A 202 12.67 34.94 11.56
CA SER A 202 12.10 36.29 11.46
C SER A 202 10.58 36.30 11.28
N LEU A 203 9.94 35.19 10.91
CA LEU A 203 8.48 35.09 10.95
C LEU A 203 7.95 35.29 12.39
N GLY A 204 8.75 35.00 13.42
CA GLY A 204 8.43 35.30 14.82
C GLY A 204 8.37 36.79 15.19
N ASP A 205 8.70 37.70 14.27
CA ASP A 205 8.48 39.14 14.43
C ASP A 205 7.05 39.58 14.05
N LEU A 206 6.24 38.72 13.42
CA LEU A 206 4.89 39.01 12.95
C LEU A 206 3.87 38.99 14.11
N LEU A 207 3.98 39.91 15.08
CA LEU A 207 3.22 39.86 16.35
C LEU A 207 1.69 39.90 16.20
N LEU A 208 1.16 40.39 15.07
CA LEU A 208 -0.28 40.44 14.74
C LEU A 208 -0.78 39.20 13.97
N LEU A 209 0.09 38.22 13.70
CA LEU A 209 -0.27 37.04 12.91
C LEU A 209 -1.23 36.13 13.67
N GLU A 210 -2.42 35.95 13.12
CA GLU A 210 -3.51 35.11 13.62
C GLU A 210 -3.47 33.71 12.98
N SER A 211 -3.01 33.58 11.73
CA SER A 211 -2.97 32.31 11.01
C SER A 211 -1.68 32.13 10.21
N LEU A 212 -0.96 31.04 10.46
CA LEU A 212 0.18 30.59 9.69
C LEU A 212 -0.09 29.18 9.16
N ARG A 213 -0.30 29.04 7.85
CA ARG A 213 -0.52 27.73 7.20
C ARG A 213 0.44 27.53 6.03
N ALA A 214 1.44 26.68 6.21
CA ALA A 214 2.48 26.36 5.21
C ALA A 214 2.63 24.85 4.94
N GLY A 215 1.68 24.03 5.40
CA GLY A 215 1.62 22.58 5.11
C GLY A 215 1.47 22.21 3.63
N GLY A 216 1.53 20.93 3.27
CA GLY A 216 1.47 20.50 1.86
C GLY A 216 2.63 21.08 1.03
N ASN A 217 3.80 21.17 1.64
CA ASN A 217 5.04 21.67 1.02
C ASN A 217 6.14 20.66 1.33
N HIS A 218 6.21 19.58 0.56
CA HIS A 218 7.02 18.39 0.87
C HIS A 218 8.55 18.63 0.93
N ASP A 219 9.06 19.83 0.60
CA ASP A 219 10.49 20.19 0.72
C ASP A 219 10.75 21.26 1.80
N LEU A 220 9.71 21.78 2.48
CA LEU A 220 9.84 22.65 3.65
C LEU A 220 10.30 21.80 4.84
N ALA A 221 11.43 22.15 5.45
CA ALA A 221 12.19 21.30 6.36
C ALA A 221 12.79 22.08 7.56
N GLY A 222 13.63 21.42 8.35
CA GLY A 222 14.29 22.02 9.51
C GLY A 222 13.44 21.94 10.78
N LEU A 223 13.72 22.83 11.75
CA LEU A 223 13.01 22.88 13.04
C LEU A 223 11.89 23.93 13.01
N ILE A 224 10.93 23.82 13.93
CA ILE A 224 10.02 24.93 14.25
C ILE A 224 10.84 25.99 15.03
N PRO A 225 10.92 27.25 14.58
CA PRO A 225 11.74 28.25 15.27
C PRO A 225 11.20 28.61 16.66
N GLU A 226 12.06 28.61 17.68
CA GLU A 226 11.76 29.08 19.05
C GLU A 226 11.15 30.50 19.09
N SER A 227 11.47 31.35 18.09
CA SER A 227 10.91 32.69 17.95
C SER A 227 9.40 32.71 17.69
N PHE A 228 8.79 31.60 17.26
CA PHE A 228 7.34 31.52 17.02
C PHE A 228 6.54 31.68 18.32
N SER A 229 7.14 31.42 19.49
CA SER A 229 6.57 31.71 20.81
C SER A 229 6.17 33.19 21.02
N ARG A 230 6.75 34.11 20.23
CA ARG A 230 6.44 35.55 20.27
C ARG A 230 5.15 35.92 19.53
N LEU A 231 4.56 35.01 18.77
CA LEU A 231 3.36 35.23 17.96
C LEU A 231 2.10 35.23 18.84
N SER A 232 1.99 36.18 19.77
CA SER A 232 0.96 36.22 20.81
C SER A 232 -0.48 36.27 20.28
N SER A 233 -0.68 36.71 19.03
CA SER A 233 -1.97 36.73 18.34
C SER A 233 -2.34 35.40 17.65
N LEU A 234 -1.43 34.43 17.58
CA LEU A 234 -1.58 33.25 16.71
C LEU A 234 -2.69 32.31 17.20
N VAL A 235 -3.66 32.06 16.33
CA VAL A 235 -4.82 31.18 16.53
C VAL A 235 -4.61 29.83 15.85
N VAL A 236 -3.95 29.81 14.68
CA VAL A 236 -3.73 28.60 13.88
C VAL A 236 -2.26 28.48 13.44
N LEU A 237 -1.64 27.33 13.77
CA LEU A 237 -0.35 26.91 13.23
C LEU A 237 -0.52 25.60 12.45
N GLY A 238 -0.38 25.66 11.12
CA GLY A 238 -0.55 24.52 10.22
C GLY A 238 0.70 24.23 9.39
N LEU A 239 1.43 23.16 9.73
CA LEU A 239 2.69 22.73 9.10
C LEU A 239 2.67 21.25 8.65
N ALA A 240 1.49 20.63 8.59
CA ALA A 240 1.30 19.24 8.19
C ALA A 240 1.71 18.94 6.74
N ASP A 241 2.10 17.69 6.42
CA ASP A 241 2.66 17.28 5.13
C ASP A 241 3.86 18.16 4.70
N THR A 242 4.92 18.07 5.50
CA THR A 242 6.21 18.75 5.31
C THR A 242 7.35 17.89 5.88
N LYS A 243 8.60 18.29 5.64
CA LYS A 243 9.81 17.72 6.27
C LYS A 243 10.21 18.47 7.55
N ILE A 244 9.29 19.21 8.18
CA ILE A 244 9.51 19.81 9.51
C ILE A 244 9.83 18.69 10.51
N SER A 245 10.80 18.95 11.37
CA SER A 245 11.53 17.90 12.09
C SER A 245 11.97 18.31 13.50
N GLY A 246 12.44 17.33 14.27
CA GLY A 246 12.92 17.54 15.64
C GLY A 246 11.80 17.78 16.66
N PRO A 247 12.12 18.31 17.86
CA PRO A 247 11.15 18.49 18.93
C PRO A 247 10.20 19.66 18.68
N LEU A 248 8.97 19.51 19.19
CA LEU A 248 8.06 20.63 19.39
C LEU A 248 8.67 21.60 20.43
N PRO A 249 8.90 22.89 20.12
CA PRO A 249 9.45 23.84 21.07
C PRO A 249 8.54 24.00 22.30
N ALA A 250 9.09 23.83 23.51
CA ALA A 250 8.36 24.05 24.75
C ALA A 250 7.86 25.51 24.89
N SER A 251 8.53 26.44 24.22
CA SER A 251 8.13 27.84 24.13
C SER A 251 6.78 28.07 23.42
N LEU A 252 6.28 27.11 22.63
CA LEU A 252 4.91 27.16 22.08
C LEU A 252 3.85 27.23 23.19
N GLY A 253 4.13 26.75 24.40
CA GLY A 253 3.27 26.89 25.58
C GLY A 253 2.99 28.35 26.01
N GLN A 254 3.68 29.33 25.42
CA GLN A 254 3.43 30.76 25.63
C GLN A 254 2.27 31.30 24.76
N LEU A 255 1.83 30.56 23.74
CA LEU A 255 0.84 30.99 22.75
C LEU A 255 -0.59 30.88 23.29
N GLN A 256 -0.97 31.84 24.15
CA GLN A 256 -2.29 31.87 24.78
C GLN A 256 -3.47 32.02 23.81
N SER A 257 -3.26 32.54 22.61
CA SER A 257 -4.31 32.68 21.58
C SER A 257 -4.54 31.40 20.75
N LEU A 258 -3.64 30.41 20.84
CA LEU A 258 -3.61 29.26 19.95
C LEU A 258 -4.82 28.34 20.18
N GLN A 259 -5.57 28.08 19.11
CA GLN A 259 -6.73 27.18 19.10
C GLN A 259 -6.43 25.88 18.33
N THR A 260 -5.69 25.96 17.22
CA THR A 260 -5.38 24.81 16.37
C THR A 260 -3.88 24.67 16.14
N LEU A 261 -3.33 23.56 16.61
CA LEU A 261 -1.98 23.10 16.29
C LEU A 261 -2.09 21.89 15.34
N SER A 262 -1.61 22.04 14.11
CA SER A 262 -1.83 21.07 13.02
C SER A 262 -0.52 20.73 12.31
N ILE A 263 0.22 19.76 12.86
CA ILE A 263 1.54 19.34 12.37
C ILE A 263 1.59 17.81 12.32
N TYR A 264 0.87 17.24 11.37
CA TYR A 264 0.75 15.80 11.13
C TYR A 264 1.42 15.39 9.81
N THR A 265 1.79 14.13 9.66
CA THR A 265 2.53 13.63 8.48
C THR A 265 3.84 14.42 8.27
N THR A 266 4.69 14.48 9.31
CA THR A 266 5.99 15.16 9.25
C THR A 266 7.09 14.34 9.95
N ALA A 267 8.27 14.93 10.19
CA ALA A 267 9.41 14.30 10.85
C ALA A 267 9.63 14.81 12.30
N LEU A 268 8.59 15.32 12.96
CA LEU A 268 8.66 15.69 14.38
C LEU A 268 9.06 14.48 15.24
N SER A 269 9.84 14.72 16.29
CA SER A 269 10.39 13.66 17.14
C SER A 269 10.67 14.12 18.57
N GLY A 270 10.78 13.17 19.50
CA GLY A 270 10.91 13.47 20.93
C GLY A 270 9.57 13.77 21.60
N ALA A 271 9.60 14.28 22.82
CA ALA A 271 8.40 14.40 23.66
C ALA A 271 7.51 15.59 23.30
N ILE A 272 6.19 15.40 23.48
CA ILE A 272 5.22 16.49 23.52
C ILE A 272 5.53 17.32 24.78
N PRO A 273 5.81 18.64 24.67
CA PRO A 273 6.20 19.44 25.82
C PRO A 273 5.02 19.64 26.79
N PRO A 274 5.22 19.45 28.12
CA PRO A 274 4.15 19.65 29.10
C PRO A 274 3.65 21.09 29.15
N GLU A 275 4.46 22.06 28.74
CA GLU A 275 4.13 23.48 28.62
C GLU A 275 2.97 23.74 27.64
N LEU A 276 2.72 22.82 26.70
CA LEU A 276 1.60 22.93 25.75
C LEU A 276 0.23 22.90 26.44
N GLY A 277 0.16 22.34 27.66
CA GLY A 277 -1.00 22.42 28.56
C GLY A 277 -1.29 23.83 29.09
N ASN A 278 -0.38 24.80 28.91
CA ASN A 278 -0.62 26.21 29.27
C ASN A 278 -1.44 26.97 28.22
N CYS A 279 -1.56 26.47 26.98
CA CYS A 279 -2.26 27.14 25.88
C CYS A 279 -3.79 27.03 26.05
N SER A 280 -4.34 27.80 26.98
CA SER A 280 -5.71 27.72 27.50
C SER A 280 -6.85 27.83 26.47
N ASN A 281 -6.56 28.23 25.23
CA ASN A 281 -7.51 28.31 24.12
C ASN A 281 -7.47 27.11 23.16
N LEU A 282 -6.56 26.14 23.31
CA LEU A 282 -6.46 24.99 22.39
C LEU A 282 -7.77 24.21 22.32
N THR A 283 -8.28 24.04 21.09
CA THR A 283 -9.43 23.21 20.74
C THR A 283 -9.00 21.96 19.97
N SER A 284 -7.94 22.05 19.18
CA SER A 284 -7.51 20.99 18.26
C SER A 284 -5.99 20.82 18.28
N ILE A 285 -5.54 19.61 18.62
CA ILE A 285 -4.14 19.19 18.53
C ILE A 285 -4.07 18.00 17.57
N TYR A 286 -3.45 18.21 16.41
CA TYR A 286 -3.20 17.18 15.40
C TYR A 286 -1.68 17.00 15.23
N LEU A 287 -1.16 15.89 15.73
CA LEU A 287 0.27 15.55 15.70
C LEU A 287 0.50 14.09 15.26
N TYR A 288 -0.51 13.49 14.61
CA TYR A 288 -0.45 12.13 14.10
C TYR A 288 0.53 11.96 12.92
N GLU A 289 0.91 10.72 12.61
CA GLU A 289 1.95 10.40 11.61
C GLU A 289 3.26 11.19 11.81
N ASN A 290 3.91 10.97 12.95
CA ASN A 290 5.20 11.57 13.28
C ASN A 290 6.09 10.52 13.98
N SER A 291 7.23 10.96 14.54
CA SER A 291 8.13 10.15 15.36
C SER A 291 8.20 10.67 16.81
N LEU A 292 7.12 11.30 17.31
CA LEU A 292 7.01 11.77 18.70
C LEU A 292 7.06 10.58 19.66
N SER A 293 7.66 10.78 20.83
CA SER A 293 7.98 9.69 21.75
C SER A 293 7.92 10.08 23.23
N GLY A 294 7.96 9.10 24.13
CA GLY A 294 7.80 9.34 25.56
C GLY A 294 6.33 9.53 25.98
N PRO A 295 6.07 9.94 27.23
CA PRO A 295 4.73 9.89 27.81
C PRO A 295 3.83 11.08 27.43
N LEU A 296 2.53 10.80 27.36
CA LEU A 296 1.46 11.80 27.28
C LEU A 296 1.52 12.75 28.49
N PRO A 297 1.73 14.07 28.31
CA PRO A 297 1.82 14.99 29.44
C PRO A 297 0.49 15.13 30.19
N PRO A 298 0.44 14.87 31.51
CA PRO A 298 -0.79 15.03 32.30
C PRO A 298 -1.34 16.47 32.32
N SER A 299 -0.50 17.46 32.00
CA SER A 299 -0.88 18.87 31.85
C SER A 299 -1.80 19.13 30.66
N LEU A 300 -1.81 18.29 29.63
CA LEU A 300 -2.80 18.41 28.54
C LEU A 300 -4.23 18.26 29.08
N GLY A 301 -4.42 17.44 30.12
CA GLY A 301 -5.69 17.26 30.85
C GLY A 301 -6.22 18.51 31.58
N ALA A 302 -5.48 19.63 31.58
CA ALA A 302 -5.94 20.91 32.11
C ALA A 302 -6.53 21.85 31.03
N LEU A 303 -6.48 21.49 29.73
CA LEU A 303 -6.97 22.33 28.64
C LEU A 303 -8.51 22.35 28.57
N PRO A 304 -9.19 23.45 28.95
CA PRO A 304 -10.64 23.45 29.16
C PRO A 304 -11.45 23.41 27.86
N ARG A 305 -10.84 23.79 26.74
CA ARG A 305 -11.47 23.93 25.41
C ARG A 305 -11.11 22.82 24.43
N LEU A 306 -10.27 21.85 24.82
CA LEU A 306 -9.77 20.82 23.92
C LEU A 306 -10.92 19.88 23.49
N GLN A 307 -11.17 19.84 22.18
CA GLN A 307 -12.20 19.03 21.52
C GLN A 307 -11.61 17.85 20.77
N LYS A 308 -10.43 18.00 20.17
CA LYS A 308 -9.76 16.96 19.38
C LYS A 308 -8.30 16.81 19.78
N LEU A 309 -7.91 15.59 20.11
CA LEU A 309 -6.52 15.20 20.40
C LEU A 309 -6.18 13.98 19.55
N LEU A 310 -5.53 14.21 18.40
CA LEU A 310 -5.20 13.17 17.41
C LEU A 310 -3.69 13.00 17.34
N LEU A 311 -3.19 11.91 17.93
CA LEU A 311 -1.76 11.61 18.14
C LEU A 311 -1.34 10.25 17.55
N TRP A 312 -2.19 9.64 16.72
CA TRP A 312 -1.99 8.28 16.19
C TRP A 312 -0.76 8.15 15.28
N GLN A 313 -0.26 6.92 15.09
CA GLN A 313 0.97 6.61 14.34
C GLN A 313 2.17 7.45 14.80
N ASN A 314 2.61 7.17 16.03
CA ASN A 314 3.78 7.76 16.69
C ASN A 314 4.50 6.68 17.55
N ALA A 315 5.48 7.10 18.36
CA ALA A 315 6.20 6.25 19.31
C ALA A 315 5.95 6.67 20.78
N LEU A 316 4.74 7.17 21.08
CA LEU A 316 4.36 7.58 22.43
C LEU A 316 4.25 6.37 23.36
N THR A 317 4.59 6.55 24.64
CA THR A 317 4.71 5.46 25.61
C THR A 317 3.99 5.75 26.94
N GLY A 318 3.88 4.76 27.81
CA GLY A 318 3.34 4.95 29.17
C GLY A 318 1.82 5.14 29.20
N PRO A 319 1.23 5.45 30.37
CA PRO A 319 -0.21 5.42 30.56
C PRO A 319 -0.93 6.66 30.04
N ILE A 320 -2.19 6.47 29.63
CA ILE A 320 -3.15 7.56 29.43
C ILE A 320 -3.36 8.26 30.79
N PRO A 321 -3.15 9.58 30.92
CA PRO A 321 -3.28 10.26 32.21
C PRO A 321 -4.73 10.31 32.71
N GLU A 322 -4.96 9.98 33.99
CA GLU A 322 -6.27 10.17 34.67
C GLU A 322 -6.77 11.63 34.63
N SER A 323 -5.89 12.62 34.41
CA SER A 323 -6.28 14.01 34.20
C SER A 323 -7.05 14.23 32.89
N PHE A 324 -6.99 13.32 31.91
CA PHE A 324 -7.75 13.44 30.65
C PHE A 324 -9.25 13.33 30.90
N GLY A 325 -9.69 12.69 31.99
CA GLY A 325 -11.09 12.70 32.44
C GLY A 325 -11.62 14.06 32.93
N ASN A 326 -10.78 15.12 32.94
CA ASN A 326 -11.20 16.51 33.17
C ASN A 326 -11.45 17.29 31.87
N LEU A 327 -11.17 16.72 30.69
CA LEU A 327 -11.32 17.38 29.38
C LEU A 327 -12.78 17.45 28.95
N THR A 328 -13.62 18.21 29.66
CA THR A 328 -15.08 18.22 29.49
C THR A 328 -15.57 18.62 28.10
N SER A 329 -14.73 19.30 27.30
CA SER A 329 -14.99 19.66 25.90
C SER A 329 -14.61 18.57 24.88
N LEU A 330 -13.95 17.48 25.29
CA LEU A 330 -13.34 16.51 24.39
C LEU A 330 -14.40 15.69 23.63
N VAL A 331 -14.29 15.70 22.30
CA VAL A 331 -15.15 14.98 21.36
C VAL A 331 -14.43 13.77 20.79
N SER A 332 -13.14 13.89 20.46
CA SER A 332 -12.38 12.87 19.74
C SER A 332 -10.99 12.72 20.37
N LEU A 333 -10.68 11.51 20.84
CA LEU A 333 -9.38 11.12 21.36
C LEU A 333 -8.86 9.92 20.56
N ASP A 334 -7.77 10.14 19.82
CA ASP A 334 -7.12 9.10 19.04
C ASP A 334 -5.63 9.00 19.40
N LEU A 335 -5.27 7.84 19.95
CA LEU A 335 -3.93 7.47 20.39
C LEU A 335 -3.43 6.22 19.65
N SER A 336 -4.09 5.81 18.56
CA SER A 336 -3.87 4.51 17.90
C SER A 336 -2.45 4.37 17.31
N ILE A 337 -1.96 3.14 17.08
CA ILE A 337 -0.65 2.86 16.48
C ILE A 337 0.48 3.59 17.24
N ASN A 338 0.68 3.19 18.50
CA ASN A 338 1.66 3.78 19.42
C ASN A 338 2.23 2.69 20.35
N SER A 339 2.77 3.06 21.52
CA SER A 339 3.19 2.13 22.58
C SER A 339 2.67 2.57 23.95
N ILE A 340 1.45 3.14 23.96
CA ILE A 340 0.70 3.48 25.18
C ILE A 340 0.44 2.21 25.98
N SER A 341 0.60 2.29 27.29
CA SER A 341 0.50 1.15 28.22
C SER A 341 -0.36 1.50 29.44
N GLY A 342 -0.26 0.73 30.53
CA GLY A 342 -1.12 0.91 31.70
C GLY A 342 -2.56 0.47 31.40
N THR A 343 -3.56 1.20 31.89
CA THR A 343 -4.99 0.82 31.77
C THR A 343 -5.83 1.97 31.25
N ILE A 344 -6.97 1.68 30.59
CA ILE A 344 -7.95 2.70 30.20
C ILE A 344 -8.45 3.44 31.45
N PRO A 345 -8.30 4.78 31.56
CA PRO A 345 -8.74 5.52 32.74
C PRO A 345 -10.27 5.51 32.87
N ALA A 346 -10.78 5.07 34.03
CA ALA A 346 -12.23 5.03 34.29
C ALA A 346 -12.85 6.44 34.33
N SER A 347 -12.02 7.49 34.48
CA SER A 347 -12.41 8.88 34.41
C SER A 347 -12.82 9.36 33.01
N LEU A 348 -12.40 8.70 31.92
CA LEU A 348 -12.86 9.02 30.55
C LEU A 348 -14.38 8.86 30.41
N GLY A 349 -14.99 7.95 31.18
CA GLY A 349 -16.44 7.78 31.27
C GLY A 349 -17.20 8.98 31.84
N ARG A 350 -16.52 10.05 32.28
CA ARG A 350 -17.12 11.30 32.74
C ARG A 350 -17.25 12.36 31.65
N LEU A 351 -16.64 12.14 30.48
CA LEU A 351 -16.57 13.13 29.41
C LEU A 351 -17.91 13.19 28.64
N PRO A 352 -18.66 14.30 28.71
CA PRO A 352 -20.03 14.36 28.20
C PRO A 352 -20.11 14.50 26.68
N ALA A 353 -19.05 15.04 26.05
CA ALA A 353 -19.00 15.31 24.61
C ALA A 353 -18.30 14.21 23.79
N LEU A 354 -17.69 13.22 24.45
CA LEU A 354 -16.83 12.21 23.83
C LEU A 354 -17.65 11.31 22.88
N GLN A 355 -17.28 11.35 21.61
CA GLN A 355 -17.89 10.60 20.51
C GLN A 355 -16.92 9.52 20.01
N ASP A 356 -15.65 9.84 19.84
CA ASP A 356 -14.63 8.87 19.40
C ASP A 356 -13.60 8.63 20.52
N LEU A 357 -13.41 7.35 20.87
CA LEU A 357 -12.28 6.88 21.65
C LEU A 357 -11.57 5.77 20.85
N MET A 358 -10.41 6.12 20.29
CA MET A 358 -9.59 5.24 19.45
C MET A 358 -8.23 5.01 20.12
N LEU A 359 -7.97 3.77 20.49
CA LEU A 359 -6.80 3.32 21.28
C LEU A 359 -6.09 2.12 20.63
N SER A 360 -6.42 1.82 19.37
CA SER A 360 -6.06 0.57 18.69
C SER A 360 -4.56 0.44 18.43
N ASP A 361 -4.03 -0.78 18.33
CA ASP A 361 -2.60 -1.08 18.10
C ASP A 361 -1.67 -0.37 19.11
N ASN A 362 -1.76 -0.83 20.36
CA ASN A 362 -1.05 -0.30 21.52
C ASN A 362 -0.74 -1.44 22.53
N ASN A 363 -0.16 -1.09 23.68
CA ASN A 363 0.24 -2.03 24.73
C ASN A 363 -0.64 -1.88 26.01
N ILE A 364 -1.91 -1.49 25.87
CA ILE A 364 -2.83 -1.22 26.99
C ILE A 364 -3.31 -2.54 27.62
N THR A 365 -3.33 -2.57 28.94
CA THR A 365 -3.65 -3.72 29.80
C THR A 365 -4.87 -3.44 30.69
N GLY A 366 -5.18 -4.36 31.60
CA GLY A 366 -6.30 -4.22 32.54
C GLY A 366 -7.62 -4.64 31.90
N THR A 367 -8.71 -3.96 32.23
CA THR A 367 -10.07 -4.27 31.73
C THR A 367 -10.73 -3.04 31.11
N ILE A 368 -11.77 -3.24 30.30
CA ILE A 368 -12.63 -2.14 29.82
C ILE A 368 -13.43 -1.61 31.03
N PRO A 369 -13.31 -0.32 31.43
CA PRO A 369 -13.98 0.17 32.64
C PRO A 369 -15.51 0.27 32.45
N PRO A 370 -16.34 -0.32 33.34
CA PRO A 370 -17.80 -0.19 33.26
C PRO A 370 -18.30 1.27 33.32
N LEU A 371 -17.52 2.17 33.95
CA LEU A 371 -17.81 3.61 33.99
C LEU A 371 -17.78 4.26 32.60
N LEU A 372 -17.09 3.69 31.61
CA LEU A 372 -17.04 4.21 30.23
C LEU A 372 -18.44 4.29 29.60
N ALA A 373 -19.36 3.43 30.02
CA ALA A 373 -20.78 3.46 29.63
C ALA A 373 -21.57 4.70 30.09
N ASN A 374 -20.94 5.62 30.84
CA ASN A 374 -21.52 6.92 31.18
C ASN A 374 -21.15 8.03 30.18
N ALA A 375 -20.18 7.82 29.29
CA ALA A 375 -19.93 8.70 28.14
C ALA A 375 -20.98 8.43 27.04
N THR A 376 -22.23 8.81 27.30
CA THR A 376 -23.40 8.43 26.48
C THR A 376 -23.40 9.00 25.05
N SER A 377 -22.47 9.90 24.75
CA SER A 377 -22.25 10.48 23.43
C SER A 377 -21.36 9.60 22.52
N LEU A 378 -20.78 8.51 23.03
CA LEU A 378 -19.88 7.64 22.27
C LEU A 378 -20.57 7.07 21.02
N VAL A 379 -19.95 7.34 19.87
CA VAL A 379 -20.26 6.82 18.54
C VAL A 379 -19.29 5.71 18.16
N GLN A 380 -18.01 5.85 18.53
CA GLN A 380 -16.95 4.89 18.25
C GLN A 380 -16.15 4.56 19.50
N LEU A 381 -16.02 3.25 19.77
CA LEU A 381 -15.10 2.72 20.78
C LEU A 381 -14.22 1.67 20.11
N GLN A 382 -12.95 2.02 19.86
CA GLN A 382 -11.95 1.16 19.24
C GLN A 382 -10.79 0.96 20.21
N VAL A 383 -10.63 -0.28 20.69
CA VAL A 383 -9.63 -0.70 21.70
C VAL A 383 -8.96 -2.01 21.30
N ASP A 384 -9.01 -2.35 20.02
CA ASP A 384 -8.46 -3.57 19.44
C ASP A 384 -6.92 -3.58 19.40
N THR A 385 -6.34 -4.76 19.13
CA THR A 385 -4.88 -4.95 19.05
C THR A 385 -4.15 -4.41 20.29
N ASN A 386 -4.47 -4.98 21.45
CA ASN A 386 -3.97 -4.57 22.77
C ASN A 386 -3.85 -5.80 23.72
N GLU A 387 -3.52 -5.57 25.00
CA GLU A 387 -3.44 -6.58 26.06
C GLU A 387 -4.62 -6.48 27.07
N ILE A 388 -5.79 -6.00 26.64
CA ILE A 388 -6.96 -5.82 27.51
C ILE A 388 -7.60 -7.19 27.79
N SER A 389 -7.91 -7.43 29.06
CA SER A 389 -8.35 -8.70 29.62
C SER A 389 -9.68 -8.58 30.38
N GLY A 390 -10.18 -9.70 30.88
CA GLY A 390 -11.41 -9.74 31.67
C GLY A 390 -12.69 -9.65 30.83
N LEU A 391 -13.81 -9.37 31.50
CA LEU A 391 -15.13 -9.39 30.88
C LEU A 391 -15.44 -8.10 30.09
N ILE A 392 -16.18 -8.24 28.99
CA ILE A 392 -16.87 -7.11 28.34
C ILE A 392 -17.96 -6.60 29.31
N PRO A 393 -17.97 -5.32 29.72
CA PRO A 393 -18.96 -4.81 30.66
C PRO A 393 -20.38 -4.82 30.09
N PRO A 394 -21.38 -5.42 30.76
CA PRO A 394 -22.77 -5.38 30.29
C PRO A 394 -23.34 -3.95 30.25
N GLU A 395 -22.77 -3.03 31.02
CA GLU A 395 -23.11 -1.61 31.04
C GLU A 395 -22.92 -0.94 29.68
N LEU A 396 -21.99 -1.40 28.83
CA LEU A 396 -21.78 -0.84 27.49
C LEU A 396 -23.05 -0.84 26.64
N GLY A 397 -23.98 -1.78 26.89
CA GLY A 397 -25.31 -1.80 26.27
C GLY A 397 -26.17 -0.54 26.49
N ARG A 398 -25.76 0.36 27.40
CA ARG A 398 -26.39 1.68 27.61
C ARG A 398 -26.01 2.72 26.56
N LEU A 399 -24.93 2.52 25.80
CA LEU A 399 -24.41 3.47 24.81
C LEU A 399 -25.23 3.44 23.51
N SER A 400 -26.50 3.85 23.57
CA SER A 400 -27.43 3.74 22.43
C SER A 400 -27.01 4.54 21.17
N GLY A 401 -26.07 5.49 21.29
CA GLY A 401 -25.46 6.20 20.16
C GLY A 401 -24.34 5.44 19.44
N LEU A 402 -23.83 4.34 20.02
CA LEU A 402 -22.64 3.64 19.54
C LEU A 402 -22.91 2.95 18.19
N GLN A 403 -22.05 3.24 17.21
CA GLN A 403 -22.09 2.71 15.84
C GLN A 403 -20.96 1.71 15.59
N VAL A 404 -19.80 1.91 16.20
CA VAL A 404 -18.62 1.03 16.07
C VAL A 404 -18.14 0.59 17.45
N LEU A 405 -18.02 -0.73 17.64
CA LEU A 405 -17.36 -1.33 18.80
C LEU A 405 -16.33 -2.35 18.31
N PHE A 406 -15.05 -1.99 18.38
CA PHE A 406 -13.91 -2.86 18.06
C PHE A 406 -13.09 -3.13 19.31
N ALA A 407 -12.94 -4.41 19.65
CA ALA A 407 -12.08 -4.89 20.74
C ALA A 407 -11.42 -6.23 20.36
N TRP A 408 -11.18 -6.44 19.06
CA TRP A 408 -10.53 -7.64 18.55
C TRP A 408 -9.04 -7.69 18.91
N GLN A 409 -8.39 -8.85 18.78
CA GLN A 409 -6.97 -9.07 19.11
C GLN A 409 -6.60 -8.57 20.52
N ASN A 410 -7.23 -9.17 21.52
CA ASN A 410 -7.09 -8.86 22.95
C ASN A 410 -7.15 -10.16 23.79
N GLN A 411 -7.27 -10.04 25.11
CA GLN A 411 -7.37 -11.14 26.08
C GLN A 411 -8.74 -11.20 26.77
N LEU A 412 -9.80 -10.67 26.13
CA LEU A 412 -11.15 -10.60 26.72
C LEU A 412 -11.75 -12.00 26.89
N GLU A 413 -12.40 -12.23 28.03
CA GLU A 413 -12.93 -13.53 28.45
C GLU A 413 -14.41 -13.49 28.84
N GLY A 414 -14.97 -14.66 29.17
CA GLY A 414 -16.37 -14.81 29.55
C GLY A 414 -17.33 -14.69 28.36
N ALA A 415 -18.61 -14.44 28.63
CA ALA A 415 -19.64 -14.45 27.59
C ALA A 415 -19.93 -13.05 27.02
N ILE A 416 -20.23 -12.96 25.73
CA ILE A 416 -20.68 -11.73 25.08
C ILE A 416 -21.97 -11.24 25.78
N PRO A 417 -22.02 -10.02 26.34
CA PRO A 417 -23.20 -9.56 27.07
C PRO A 417 -24.43 -9.41 26.17
N ALA A 418 -25.53 -10.07 26.53
CA ALA A 418 -26.80 -9.93 25.81
C ALA A 418 -27.35 -8.48 25.81
N THR A 419 -26.88 -7.62 26.73
CA THR A 419 -27.20 -6.19 26.76
C THR A 419 -26.68 -5.42 25.54
N LEU A 420 -25.66 -5.92 24.83
CA LEU A 420 -25.19 -5.31 23.58
C LEU A 420 -26.26 -5.30 22.47
N ALA A 421 -27.28 -6.17 22.55
CA ALA A 421 -28.45 -6.12 21.69
C ALA A 421 -29.36 -4.88 21.91
N SER A 422 -29.03 -4.04 22.90
CA SER A 422 -29.69 -2.74 23.14
C SER A 422 -29.08 -1.60 22.29
N LEU A 423 -27.94 -1.83 21.65
CA LEU A 423 -27.19 -0.83 20.87
C LEU A 423 -27.85 -0.61 19.50
N ALA A 424 -29.00 0.06 19.50
CA ALA A 424 -29.87 0.19 18.33
C ALA A 424 -29.21 0.82 17.09
N ASN A 425 -28.15 1.63 17.27
CA ASN A 425 -27.41 2.27 16.19
C ASN A 425 -26.16 1.49 15.73
N LEU A 426 -25.84 0.35 16.34
CA LEU A 426 -24.60 -0.39 16.08
C LEU A 426 -24.55 -0.91 14.64
N GLN A 427 -23.49 -0.53 13.92
CA GLN A 427 -23.23 -0.88 12.52
C GLN A 427 -22.14 -1.95 12.40
N ALA A 428 -21.12 -1.88 13.24
CA ALA A 428 -20.02 -2.82 13.26
C ALA A 428 -19.67 -3.26 14.69
N LEU A 429 -19.60 -4.57 14.90
CA LEU A 429 -19.12 -5.21 16.11
C LEU A 429 -18.00 -6.19 15.75
N ASP A 430 -16.80 -5.95 16.30
CA ASP A 430 -15.66 -6.87 16.17
C ASP A 430 -15.06 -7.20 17.53
N LEU A 431 -15.12 -8.48 17.88
CA LEU A 431 -14.58 -9.06 19.12
C LEU A 431 -13.65 -10.26 18.80
N SER A 432 -13.17 -10.36 17.56
CA SER A 432 -12.36 -11.48 17.07
C SER A 432 -11.02 -11.63 17.78
N HIS A 433 -10.38 -12.80 17.73
CA HIS A 433 -9.08 -13.06 18.38
C HIS A 433 -9.08 -12.69 19.88
N ASN A 434 -9.92 -13.38 20.65
CA ASN A 434 -10.07 -13.20 22.11
C ASN A 434 -10.30 -14.58 22.78
N HIS A 435 -10.72 -14.60 24.05
CA HIS A 435 -11.04 -15.80 24.83
C HIS A 435 -12.54 -15.85 25.21
N LEU A 436 -13.41 -15.32 24.35
CA LEU A 436 -14.85 -15.24 24.61
C LEU A 436 -15.51 -16.62 24.48
N THR A 437 -16.50 -16.86 25.33
CA THR A 437 -17.15 -18.16 25.58
C THR A 437 -18.68 -18.02 25.62
N GLY A 438 -19.39 -19.09 25.96
CA GLY A 438 -20.86 -19.08 26.04
C GLY A 438 -21.50 -19.19 24.65
N ILE A 439 -22.62 -18.51 24.45
CA ILE A 439 -23.36 -18.49 23.16
C ILE A 439 -23.33 -17.10 22.54
N ILE A 440 -23.50 -17.01 21.22
CA ILE A 440 -23.76 -15.73 20.54
C ILE A 440 -25.15 -15.24 20.96
N PRO A 441 -25.31 -14.03 21.54
CA PRO A 441 -26.61 -13.56 21.98
C PRO A 441 -27.59 -13.39 20.80
N PRO A 442 -28.76 -14.06 20.78
CA PRO A 442 -29.69 -14.02 19.65
C PRO A 442 -30.17 -12.60 19.29
N GLY A 443 -30.19 -11.69 20.27
CA GLY A 443 -30.57 -10.29 20.08
C GLY A 443 -29.66 -9.50 19.16
N LEU A 444 -28.39 -9.89 18.95
CA LEU A 444 -27.49 -9.20 18.02
C LEU A 444 -28.02 -9.29 16.57
N PHE A 445 -28.65 -10.40 16.20
CA PHE A 445 -29.28 -10.60 14.90
C PHE A 445 -30.63 -9.86 14.74
N LEU A 446 -31.04 -9.08 15.74
CA LEU A 446 -32.21 -8.19 15.70
C LEU A 446 -31.82 -6.71 15.51
N LEU A 447 -30.52 -6.38 15.54
CA LEU A 447 -30.01 -5.03 15.35
C LEU A 447 -30.13 -4.62 13.88
N ARG A 448 -30.99 -3.64 13.59
CA ARG A 448 -31.38 -3.25 12.22
C ARG A 448 -30.30 -2.52 11.42
N ASN A 449 -29.30 -1.98 12.10
CA ASN A 449 -28.20 -1.23 11.48
C ASN A 449 -26.93 -2.07 11.34
N LEU A 450 -26.89 -3.27 11.94
CA LEU A 450 -25.68 -4.08 12.03
C LEU A 450 -25.34 -4.67 10.64
N THR A 451 -24.21 -4.26 10.08
CA THR A 451 -23.69 -4.68 8.77
C THR A 451 -22.49 -5.61 8.90
N LYS A 452 -21.68 -5.46 9.96
CA LYS A 452 -20.49 -6.28 10.23
C LYS A 452 -20.59 -6.90 11.63
N LEU A 453 -20.57 -8.24 11.71
CA LEU A 453 -20.48 -9.00 12.96
C LEU A 453 -19.32 -9.99 12.87
N LEU A 454 -18.24 -9.69 13.59
CA LEU A 454 -16.97 -10.38 13.52
C LEU A 454 -16.63 -10.91 14.92
N LEU A 455 -16.60 -12.24 15.05
CA LEU A 455 -16.40 -12.97 16.31
C LEU A 455 -15.41 -14.14 16.13
N LEU A 456 -14.57 -14.10 15.10
CA LEU A 456 -13.72 -15.24 14.72
C LEU A 456 -12.58 -15.47 15.73
N SER A 457 -11.98 -16.66 15.73
CA SER A 457 -10.90 -17.05 16.66
C SER A 457 -11.24 -16.77 18.14
N ASN A 458 -12.26 -17.48 18.63
CA ASN A 458 -12.74 -17.41 20.02
C ASN A 458 -13.17 -18.82 20.50
N ASP A 459 -13.68 -18.92 21.73
CA ASP A 459 -14.20 -20.16 22.32
C ASP A 459 -15.75 -20.22 22.37
N LEU A 460 -16.43 -19.45 21.50
CA LEU A 460 -17.90 -19.38 21.44
C LEU A 460 -18.51 -20.72 21.03
N SER A 461 -19.68 -21.03 21.59
CA SER A 461 -20.25 -22.38 21.58
C SER A 461 -21.78 -22.37 21.49
N GLY A 462 -22.39 -23.56 21.51
CA GLY A 462 -23.83 -23.72 21.30
C GLY A 462 -24.24 -23.54 19.84
N PRO A 463 -25.54 -23.46 19.54
CA PRO A 463 -26.05 -23.37 18.17
C PRO A 463 -26.06 -21.95 17.61
N LEU A 464 -26.02 -21.84 16.28
CA LEU A 464 -26.42 -20.63 15.56
C LEU A 464 -27.91 -20.33 15.88
N PRO A 465 -28.26 -19.14 16.38
CA PRO A 465 -29.64 -18.83 16.77
C PRO A 465 -30.54 -18.65 15.55
N LEU A 466 -31.81 -19.06 15.66
CA LEU A 466 -32.79 -18.96 14.56
C LEU A 466 -33.03 -17.50 14.14
N GLU A 467 -32.83 -16.56 15.06
CA GLU A 467 -32.82 -15.10 14.89
C GLU A 467 -31.90 -14.62 13.76
N ILE A 468 -30.90 -15.40 13.34
CA ILE A 468 -30.04 -15.07 12.18
C ILE A 468 -30.85 -14.68 10.93
N GLY A 469 -32.02 -15.31 10.73
CA GLY A 469 -32.93 -14.97 9.63
C GLY A 469 -33.68 -13.64 9.74
N LYS A 470 -33.42 -12.84 10.78
CA LYS A 470 -33.94 -11.48 10.97
C LYS A 470 -32.86 -10.41 10.72
N ALA A 471 -31.59 -10.81 10.58
CA ALA A 471 -30.45 -9.91 10.37
C ALA A 471 -30.36 -9.45 8.90
N ALA A 472 -31.41 -8.81 8.40
CA ALA A 472 -31.54 -8.42 6.99
C ALA A 472 -30.48 -7.39 6.54
N SER A 473 -29.94 -6.60 7.47
CA SER A 473 -28.87 -5.60 7.25
C SER A 473 -27.46 -6.19 7.19
N LEU A 474 -27.27 -7.45 7.59
CA LEU A 474 -25.94 -8.01 7.81
C LEU A 474 -25.26 -8.35 6.48
N VAL A 475 -24.08 -7.78 6.25
CA VAL A 475 -23.29 -7.90 5.01
C VAL A 475 -22.09 -8.83 5.22
N ARG A 476 -21.42 -8.74 6.36
CA ARG A 476 -20.28 -9.58 6.74
C ARG A 476 -20.55 -10.26 8.09
N LEU A 477 -20.59 -11.59 8.07
CA LEU A 477 -20.67 -12.42 9.27
C LEU A 477 -19.45 -13.35 9.30
N ARG A 478 -18.59 -13.22 10.32
CA ARG A 478 -17.45 -14.11 10.53
C ARG A 478 -17.49 -14.71 11.92
N LEU A 479 -17.66 -16.03 11.95
CA LEU A 479 -17.70 -16.85 13.17
C LEU A 479 -16.62 -17.95 13.15
N GLY A 480 -15.69 -17.90 12.19
CA GLY A 480 -14.67 -18.91 11.96
C GLY A 480 -13.78 -19.17 13.17
N GLY A 481 -13.26 -20.39 13.33
CA GLY A 481 -12.34 -20.73 14.42
C GLY A 481 -12.99 -20.63 15.80
N ASN A 482 -14.10 -21.34 16.00
CA ASN A 482 -14.88 -21.35 17.25
C ASN A 482 -15.34 -22.78 17.62
N ARG A 483 -16.22 -22.91 18.62
CA ARG A 483 -16.78 -24.18 19.11
C ARG A 483 -18.29 -24.30 18.83
N ILE A 484 -18.82 -23.55 17.87
CA ILE A 484 -20.25 -23.47 17.53
C ILE A 484 -20.69 -24.82 16.94
N ALA A 485 -21.83 -25.34 17.37
CA ALA A 485 -22.25 -26.72 17.13
C ALA A 485 -23.70 -26.84 16.65
N GLY A 486 -24.08 -28.02 16.15
CA GLY A 486 -25.41 -28.26 15.57
C GLY A 486 -25.51 -27.80 14.12
N SER A 487 -26.72 -27.70 13.57
CA SER A 487 -26.93 -27.43 12.15
C SER A 487 -27.00 -25.95 11.82
N ILE A 488 -26.51 -25.57 10.64
CA ILE A 488 -26.81 -24.27 10.03
C ILE A 488 -28.33 -24.19 9.80
N PRO A 489 -29.05 -23.23 10.40
CA PRO A 489 -30.51 -23.20 10.31
C PRO A 489 -30.97 -22.67 8.94
N ALA A 490 -32.05 -23.25 8.38
CA ALA A 490 -32.65 -22.79 7.12
C ALA A 490 -33.06 -21.29 7.13
N SER A 491 -33.25 -20.71 8.32
CA SER A 491 -33.49 -19.27 8.50
C SER A 491 -32.30 -18.39 8.09
N VAL A 492 -31.08 -18.93 7.92
CA VAL A 492 -29.90 -18.23 7.37
C VAL A 492 -30.23 -17.46 6.07
N SER A 493 -31.16 -18.00 5.29
CA SER A 493 -31.70 -17.42 4.06
C SER A 493 -32.43 -16.07 4.22
N GLY A 494 -32.69 -15.62 5.45
CA GLY A 494 -33.27 -14.31 5.77
C GLY A 494 -32.26 -13.15 5.77
N MET A 495 -30.95 -13.42 5.81
CA MET A 495 -29.91 -12.38 5.73
C MET A 495 -29.77 -11.86 4.29
N LYS A 496 -30.72 -11.03 3.82
CA LYS A 496 -30.81 -10.64 2.40
C LYS A 496 -29.66 -9.77 1.88
N SER A 497 -28.89 -9.14 2.77
CA SER A 497 -27.70 -8.35 2.41
C SER A 497 -26.38 -9.12 2.54
N ILE A 498 -26.41 -10.42 2.93
CA ILE A 498 -25.18 -11.15 3.24
C ILE A 498 -24.31 -11.32 1.98
N ASN A 499 -23.08 -10.88 2.10
CA ASN A 499 -22.06 -10.87 1.05
C ASN A 499 -20.89 -11.79 1.40
N PHE A 500 -20.52 -11.85 2.68
CA PHE A 500 -19.40 -12.64 3.17
C PHE A 500 -19.85 -13.43 4.40
N LEU A 501 -19.89 -14.76 4.30
CA LEU A 501 -20.29 -15.67 5.36
C LEU A 501 -19.18 -16.69 5.64
N ASP A 502 -18.51 -16.51 6.78
CA ASP A 502 -17.49 -17.41 7.31
C ASP A 502 -18.03 -18.09 8.57
N LEU A 503 -18.13 -19.42 8.49
CA LEU A 503 -18.47 -20.36 9.56
C LEU A 503 -17.39 -21.46 9.69
N GLY A 504 -16.19 -21.24 9.13
CA GLY A 504 -15.13 -22.24 9.02
C GLY A 504 -14.56 -22.68 10.37
N SER A 505 -13.85 -23.80 10.43
CA SER A 505 -13.16 -24.29 11.64
C SER A 505 -14.04 -24.27 12.90
N ASN A 506 -15.16 -25.00 12.86
CA ASN A 506 -16.19 -25.05 13.91
C ASN A 506 -16.64 -26.50 14.18
N ARG A 507 -17.78 -26.67 14.87
CA ARG A 507 -18.37 -27.99 15.21
C ARG A 507 -19.76 -28.18 14.60
N LEU A 508 -20.05 -27.48 13.50
CA LEU A 508 -21.33 -27.55 12.81
C LEU A 508 -21.53 -28.93 12.18
N ALA A 509 -22.77 -29.42 12.16
CA ALA A 509 -23.10 -30.79 11.76
C ALA A 509 -24.49 -30.91 11.13
N GLY A 510 -24.68 -31.93 10.30
CA GLY A 510 -25.88 -32.07 9.46
C GLY A 510 -25.69 -31.42 8.08
N PRO A 511 -26.76 -31.33 7.27
CA PRO A 511 -26.67 -30.83 5.91
C PRO A 511 -26.42 -29.33 5.83
N VAL A 512 -25.74 -28.92 4.77
CA VAL A 512 -25.75 -27.54 4.29
C VAL A 512 -27.20 -27.23 3.85
N PRO A 513 -27.87 -26.20 4.40
CA PRO A 513 -29.27 -25.91 4.07
C PRO A 513 -29.40 -25.40 2.64
N ALA A 514 -30.34 -25.98 1.88
CA ALA A 514 -30.57 -25.62 0.49
C ALA A 514 -31.03 -24.15 0.34
N GLU A 515 -31.60 -23.58 1.40
CA GLU A 515 -32.07 -22.21 1.47
C GLU A 515 -30.94 -21.16 1.40
N LEU A 516 -29.66 -21.54 1.57
CA LEU A 516 -28.51 -20.66 1.27
C LEU A 516 -28.51 -20.17 -0.18
N GLY A 517 -29.10 -20.93 -1.11
CA GLY A 517 -29.33 -20.48 -2.50
C GLY A 517 -30.19 -19.22 -2.64
N ASN A 518 -30.90 -18.81 -1.58
CA ASN A 518 -31.71 -17.60 -1.54
C ASN A 518 -30.95 -16.35 -1.01
N CYS A 519 -29.64 -16.47 -0.74
CA CYS A 519 -28.75 -15.38 -0.33
C CYS A 519 -28.08 -14.73 -1.55
N SER A 520 -28.84 -14.03 -2.39
CA SER A 520 -28.41 -13.61 -3.73
C SER A 520 -27.28 -12.56 -3.80
N GLN A 521 -26.81 -12.02 -2.67
CA GLN A 521 -25.71 -11.06 -2.59
C GLN A 521 -24.37 -11.71 -2.17
N LEU A 522 -24.39 -13.02 -1.86
CA LEU A 522 -23.28 -13.76 -1.28
C LEU A 522 -22.16 -13.97 -2.32
N GLN A 523 -20.97 -13.46 -2.01
CA GLN A 523 -19.75 -13.57 -2.81
C GLN A 523 -18.76 -14.56 -2.20
N MET A 524 -18.66 -14.66 -0.87
CA MET A 524 -17.81 -15.65 -0.20
C MET A 524 -18.59 -16.48 0.81
N LEU A 525 -18.46 -17.81 0.69
CA LEU A 525 -19.02 -18.80 1.61
C LEU A 525 -17.93 -19.78 2.07
N ASP A 526 -17.50 -19.65 3.32
CA ASP A 526 -16.59 -20.58 4.00
C ASP A 526 -17.37 -21.39 5.06
N LEU A 527 -17.43 -22.71 4.84
CA LEU A 527 -17.96 -23.72 5.76
C LEU A 527 -16.90 -24.80 6.11
N SER A 528 -15.62 -24.52 5.84
CA SER A 528 -14.47 -25.42 5.99
C SER A 528 -14.34 -26.05 7.38
N ASN A 529 -13.64 -27.16 7.50
CA ASN A 529 -13.17 -27.74 8.78
C ASN A 529 -14.28 -27.85 9.83
N ASN A 530 -15.33 -28.61 9.51
CA ASN A 530 -16.53 -28.78 10.33
C ASN A 530 -16.93 -30.28 10.37
N SER A 531 -18.19 -30.62 10.63
CA SER A 531 -18.71 -32.00 10.54
C SER A 531 -20.06 -32.04 9.80
N LEU A 532 -20.20 -31.20 8.77
CA LEU A 532 -21.35 -31.17 7.86
C LEU A 532 -21.43 -32.47 7.05
N THR A 533 -22.64 -32.91 6.73
CA THR A 533 -22.92 -34.23 6.13
C THR A 533 -23.93 -34.15 4.99
N GLY A 534 -23.98 -35.19 4.14
CA GLY A 534 -24.95 -35.24 3.03
C GLY A 534 -24.47 -34.48 1.78
N PRO A 535 -25.34 -34.30 0.78
CA PRO A 535 -24.97 -33.72 -0.50
C PRO A 535 -24.83 -32.19 -0.46
N LEU A 536 -23.89 -31.68 -1.27
CA LEU A 536 -23.73 -30.25 -1.53
C LEU A 536 -24.99 -29.73 -2.29
N PRO A 537 -25.71 -28.70 -1.79
CA PRO A 537 -26.98 -28.33 -2.38
C PRO A 537 -26.87 -27.73 -3.79
N VAL A 538 -27.64 -28.31 -4.72
CA VAL A 538 -27.79 -27.83 -6.11
C VAL A 538 -28.24 -26.36 -6.17
N SER A 539 -28.95 -25.89 -5.14
CA SER A 539 -29.45 -24.50 -5.03
C SER A 539 -28.36 -23.45 -4.83
N LEU A 540 -27.13 -23.81 -4.43
CA LEU A 540 -26.00 -22.85 -4.38
C LEU A 540 -25.71 -22.26 -5.76
N ALA A 541 -26.03 -22.97 -6.85
CA ALA A 541 -25.93 -22.49 -8.23
C ALA A 541 -26.91 -21.35 -8.60
N ALA A 542 -27.80 -20.94 -7.70
CA ALA A 542 -28.63 -19.73 -7.85
C ALA A 542 -27.95 -18.45 -7.32
N VAL A 543 -26.83 -18.59 -6.61
CA VAL A 543 -26.03 -17.48 -6.08
C VAL A 543 -25.06 -17.01 -7.17
N HIS A 544 -25.59 -16.38 -8.22
CA HIS A 544 -24.83 -16.00 -9.43
C HIS A 544 -23.69 -14.98 -9.20
N GLY A 545 -23.55 -14.44 -7.99
CA GLY A 545 -22.42 -13.60 -7.60
C GLY A 545 -21.33 -14.32 -6.80
N LEU A 546 -21.43 -15.63 -6.55
CA LEU A 546 -20.47 -16.36 -5.71
C LEU A 546 -19.08 -16.39 -6.37
N GLN A 547 -18.07 -15.94 -5.63
CA GLN A 547 -16.66 -15.85 -6.02
C GLN A 547 -15.81 -16.89 -5.32
N GLU A 548 -16.11 -17.20 -4.05
CA GLU A 548 -15.39 -18.20 -3.25
C GLU A 548 -16.38 -19.14 -2.53
N LEU A 549 -16.15 -20.45 -2.70
CA LEU A 549 -16.85 -21.52 -2.02
C LEU A 549 -15.85 -22.51 -1.43
N ASP A 550 -15.69 -22.48 -0.10
CA ASP A 550 -14.95 -23.48 0.66
C ASP A 550 -15.93 -24.30 1.52
N VAL A 551 -15.93 -25.62 1.32
CA VAL A 551 -16.64 -26.60 2.17
C VAL A 551 -15.70 -27.77 2.55
N SER A 552 -14.40 -27.53 2.52
CA SER A 552 -13.34 -28.50 2.76
C SER A 552 -13.38 -29.12 4.16
N HIS A 553 -12.68 -30.23 4.36
CA HIS A 553 -12.49 -30.87 5.67
C HIS A 553 -13.81 -31.09 6.43
N ASN A 554 -14.74 -31.74 5.75
CA ASN A 554 -16.10 -32.03 6.23
C ASN A 554 -16.44 -33.51 5.97
N ARG A 555 -17.73 -33.87 5.97
CA ARG A 555 -18.23 -35.24 5.71
C ARG A 555 -19.33 -35.24 4.64
N LEU A 556 -19.25 -34.30 3.70
CA LEU A 556 -20.16 -34.19 2.57
C LEU A 556 -20.01 -35.41 1.65
N ASN A 557 -21.09 -35.81 0.99
CA ASN A 557 -21.14 -37.02 0.19
C ASN A 557 -22.05 -36.90 -1.04
N GLY A 558 -22.14 -37.96 -1.85
CA GLY A 558 -22.81 -37.89 -3.15
C GLY A 558 -21.99 -37.10 -4.18
N ALA A 559 -22.61 -36.76 -5.30
CA ALA A 559 -21.90 -36.13 -6.42
C ALA A 559 -21.74 -34.62 -6.24
N VAL A 560 -20.65 -34.08 -6.80
CA VAL A 560 -20.50 -32.64 -7.04
C VAL A 560 -21.60 -32.22 -8.04
N PRO A 561 -22.42 -31.18 -7.76
CA PRO A 561 -23.53 -30.84 -8.66
C PRO A 561 -23.06 -30.21 -9.98
N ASP A 562 -23.53 -30.72 -11.13
CA ASP A 562 -23.35 -30.11 -12.46
C ASP A 562 -23.75 -28.62 -12.49
N ALA A 563 -24.75 -28.25 -11.68
CA ALA A 563 -25.26 -26.90 -11.61
C ALA A 563 -24.22 -25.85 -11.18
N LEU A 564 -23.14 -26.25 -10.46
CA LEU A 564 -22.07 -25.33 -10.07
C LEU A 564 -21.38 -24.66 -11.27
N GLY A 565 -21.42 -25.29 -12.46
CA GLY A 565 -20.94 -24.68 -13.72
C GLY A 565 -21.60 -23.34 -14.09
N ARG A 566 -22.74 -23.00 -13.48
CA ARG A 566 -23.46 -21.73 -13.70
C ARG A 566 -22.93 -20.56 -12.87
N LEU A 567 -21.91 -20.79 -12.05
CA LEU A 567 -21.28 -19.78 -11.20
C LEU A 567 -20.14 -19.11 -11.96
N GLU A 568 -20.49 -18.31 -12.98
CA GLU A 568 -19.53 -17.66 -13.86
C GLU A 568 -18.53 -16.74 -13.12
N THR A 569 -18.91 -16.22 -11.95
CA THR A 569 -18.07 -15.37 -11.08
C THR A 569 -17.10 -16.14 -10.16
N LEU A 570 -17.17 -17.47 -10.12
CA LEU A 570 -16.43 -18.28 -9.15
C LEU A 570 -14.93 -18.31 -9.48
N SER A 571 -14.10 -17.72 -8.62
CA SER A 571 -12.63 -17.77 -8.66
C SER A 571 -12.08 -18.95 -7.84
N ARG A 572 -12.72 -19.29 -6.72
CA ARG A 572 -12.23 -20.30 -5.77
C ARG A 572 -13.28 -21.37 -5.46
N LEU A 573 -12.92 -22.63 -5.68
CA LEU A 573 -13.75 -23.79 -5.33
C LEU A 573 -12.92 -24.84 -4.59
N VAL A 574 -13.16 -24.98 -3.28
CA VAL A 574 -12.43 -25.88 -2.38
C VAL A 574 -13.42 -26.90 -1.78
N LEU A 575 -13.39 -28.13 -2.29
CA LEU A 575 -14.24 -29.25 -1.87
C LEU A 575 -13.45 -30.36 -1.16
N SER A 576 -12.19 -30.10 -0.81
CA SER A 576 -11.22 -31.11 -0.40
C SER A 576 -11.53 -31.78 0.95
N GLY A 577 -10.95 -32.95 1.23
CA GLY A 577 -11.08 -33.61 2.54
C GLY A 577 -12.53 -33.95 2.90
N ASN A 578 -13.24 -34.65 2.02
CA ASN A 578 -14.66 -34.96 2.14
C ASN A 578 -14.95 -36.42 1.71
N SER A 579 -16.19 -36.77 1.40
CA SER A 579 -16.59 -38.09 0.87
C SER A 579 -17.44 -37.96 -0.39
N LEU A 580 -17.16 -36.94 -1.21
CA LEU A 580 -17.81 -36.70 -2.50
C LEU A 580 -17.41 -37.80 -3.49
N SER A 581 -18.35 -38.21 -4.33
CA SER A 581 -18.29 -39.44 -5.12
C SER A 581 -18.84 -39.29 -6.54
N GLY A 582 -18.56 -40.26 -7.41
CA GLY A 582 -18.93 -40.18 -8.83
C GLY A 582 -17.96 -39.32 -9.64
N PRO A 583 -18.31 -38.94 -10.88
CA PRO A 583 -17.42 -38.21 -11.78
C PRO A 583 -17.26 -36.73 -11.39
N ILE A 584 -16.13 -36.14 -11.81
CA ILE A 584 -15.97 -34.69 -11.86
C ILE A 584 -16.95 -34.14 -12.93
N PRO A 585 -17.83 -33.17 -12.61
CA PRO A 585 -18.76 -32.62 -13.59
C PRO A 585 -18.05 -31.88 -14.74
N PRO A 586 -18.30 -32.25 -16.01
CA PRO A 586 -17.83 -31.48 -17.17
C PRO A 586 -18.32 -30.02 -17.15
N ALA A 587 -19.46 -29.77 -16.51
CA ALA A 587 -20.03 -28.44 -16.36
C ALA A 587 -19.13 -27.46 -15.59
N LEU A 588 -18.19 -27.92 -14.75
CA LEU A 588 -17.22 -27.03 -14.09
C LEU A 588 -16.33 -26.27 -15.10
N GLY A 589 -16.16 -26.80 -16.32
CA GLY A 589 -15.51 -26.10 -17.44
C GLY A 589 -16.19 -24.79 -17.88
N GLN A 590 -17.38 -24.48 -17.35
CA GLN A 590 -18.12 -23.23 -17.61
C GLN A 590 -17.74 -22.10 -16.63
N CYS A 591 -17.12 -22.42 -15.49
CA CYS A 591 -16.64 -21.44 -14.50
C CYS A 591 -15.35 -20.73 -14.97
N ARG A 592 -15.44 -19.90 -16.00
CA ARG A 592 -14.27 -19.33 -16.71
C ARG A 592 -13.32 -18.50 -15.85
N ASN A 593 -13.82 -17.88 -14.77
CA ASN A 593 -13.02 -17.09 -13.84
C ASN A 593 -12.34 -17.92 -12.74
N LEU A 594 -12.47 -19.25 -12.75
CA LEU A 594 -11.96 -20.13 -11.69
C LEU A 594 -10.42 -20.21 -11.75
N GLU A 595 -9.77 -19.62 -10.75
CA GLU A 595 -8.31 -19.53 -10.57
C GLU A 595 -7.76 -20.70 -9.73
N LEU A 596 -8.57 -21.20 -8.79
CA LEU A 596 -8.24 -22.32 -7.91
C LEU A 596 -9.37 -23.35 -7.85
N LEU A 597 -9.03 -24.61 -8.13
CA LEU A 597 -9.89 -25.77 -7.94
C LEU A 597 -9.20 -26.85 -7.10
N ASP A 598 -9.74 -27.14 -5.92
CA ASP A 598 -9.31 -28.27 -5.09
C ASP A 598 -10.46 -29.25 -4.86
N LEU A 599 -10.32 -30.46 -5.40
CA LEU A 599 -11.23 -31.60 -5.24
C LEU A 599 -10.57 -32.77 -4.49
N SER A 600 -9.44 -32.53 -3.83
CA SER A 600 -8.59 -33.60 -3.30
C SER A 600 -9.15 -34.30 -2.05
N ASP A 601 -8.59 -35.46 -1.71
CA ASP A 601 -8.94 -36.25 -0.53
C ASP A 601 -10.45 -36.52 -0.44
N ASN A 602 -10.95 -37.18 -1.48
CA ASN A 602 -12.35 -37.52 -1.72
C ASN A 602 -12.44 -38.93 -2.36
N VAL A 603 -13.63 -39.35 -2.82
CA VAL A 603 -13.85 -40.64 -3.48
C VAL A 603 -14.44 -40.47 -4.89
N LEU A 604 -14.00 -39.43 -5.61
CA LEU A 604 -14.36 -39.18 -7.01
C LEU A 604 -13.78 -40.27 -7.93
N THR A 605 -14.51 -40.61 -8.98
CA THR A 605 -14.24 -41.74 -9.88
C THR A 605 -14.37 -41.34 -11.34
N GLY A 606 -14.00 -42.25 -12.26
CA GLY A 606 -14.03 -41.95 -13.70
C GLY A 606 -12.88 -41.04 -14.13
N ASN A 607 -12.98 -40.46 -15.31
CA ASN A 607 -11.87 -39.73 -15.93
C ASN A 607 -11.93 -38.23 -15.60
N ILE A 608 -10.78 -37.55 -15.72
CA ILE A 608 -10.73 -36.08 -15.75
C ILE A 608 -11.44 -35.64 -17.05
N PRO A 609 -12.46 -34.75 -17.00
CA PRO A 609 -13.19 -34.33 -18.20
C PRO A 609 -12.40 -33.30 -19.02
N ASP A 610 -12.52 -33.40 -20.33
CA ASP A 610 -11.88 -32.54 -21.34
C ASP A 610 -12.25 -31.05 -21.14
N GLU A 611 -13.47 -30.80 -20.67
CA GLU A 611 -14.06 -29.48 -20.43
C GLU A 611 -13.37 -28.72 -19.30
N LEU A 612 -12.82 -29.43 -18.31
CA LEU A 612 -12.10 -28.81 -17.18
C LEU A 612 -10.79 -28.14 -17.63
N CYS A 613 -10.24 -28.58 -18.76
CA CYS A 613 -9.04 -28.00 -19.35
C CYS A 613 -9.32 -26.71 -20.16
N GLY A 614 -10.59 -26.39 -20.41
CA GLY A 614 -11.02 -25.15 -21.08
C GLY A 614 -11.25 -23.96 -20.15
N ILE A 615 -10.77 -24.03 -18.90
CA ILE A 615 -10.92 -22.93 -17.92
C ILE A 615 -9.71 -22.00 -18.04
N ASP A 616 -9.86 -20.95 -18.85
CA ASP A 616 -8.85 -19.90 -19.05
C ASP A 616 -8.38 -19.23 -17.74
N GLY A 617 -9.19 -19.29 -16.68
CA GLY A 617 -8.89 -18.74 -15.36
C GLY A 617 -7.83 -19.49 -14.55
N LEU A 618 -7.68 -20.81 -14.72
CA LEU A 618 -6.90 -21.65 -13.80
C LEU A 618 -5.39 -21.37 -13.86
N ASP A 619 -4.93 -20.45 -13.01
CA ASP A 619 -3.52 -20.08 -12.87
C ASP A 619 -2.93 -20.38 -11.49
N ILE A 620 -3.70 -20.37 -10.40
CA ILE A 620 -3.21 -20.69 -9.06
C ILE A 620 -3.00 -22.21 -8.90
N ALA A 621 -4.08 -23.01 -8.88
CA ALA A 621 -3.97 -24.44 -8.59
C ALA A 621 -5.11 -25.31 -9.14
N LEU A 622 -4.74 -26.52 -9.57
CA LEU A 622 -5.65 -27.63 -9.84
C LEU A 622 -5.18 -28.86 -9.03
N ASN A 623 -5.91 -29.17 -7.96
CA ASN A 623 -5.61 -30.30 -7.08
C ASN A 623 -6.73 -31.34 -7.15
N LEU A 624 -6.42 -32.48 -7.76
CA LEU A 624 -7.31 -33.65 -7.91
C LEU A 624 -6.77 -34.87 -7.13
N SER A 625 -5.79 -34.66 -6.26
CA SER A 625 -5.07 -35.74 -5.58
C SER A 625 -5.95 -36.54 -4.61
N ARG A 626 -5.52 -37.75 -4.23
CA ARG A 626 -6.21 -38.61 -3.24
C ARG A 626 -7.69 -38.85 -3.61
N ASN A 627 -7.90 -39.41 -4.80
CA ASN A 627 -9.21 -39.81 -5.31
C ASN A 627 -9.12 -41.19 -5.98
N ALA A 628 -10.18 -41.63 -6.63
CA ALA A 628 -10.23 -42.87 -7.41
C ALA A 628 -10.40 -42.60 -8.92
N LEU A 629 -9.79 -41.51 -9.42
CA LEU A 629 -9.84 -41.13 -10.83
C LEU A 629 -9.06 -42.12 -11.70
N THR A 630 -9.55 -42.36 -12.92
CA THR A 630 -9.08 -43.37 -13.87
C THR A 630 -8.79 -42.78 -15.25
N GLY A 631 -8.19 -43.58 -16.14
CA GLY A 631 -7.97 -43.19 -17.53
C GLY A 631 -6.73 -42.30 -17.73
N PRO A 632 -6.49 -41.84 -18.97
CA PRO A 632 -5.37 -40.97 -19.28
C PRO A 632 -5.62 -39.53 -18.84
N ILE A 633 -4.54 -38.75 -18.71
CA ILE A 633 -4.62 -37.28 -18.64
C ILE A 633 -5.17 -36.76 -19.99
N PRO A 634 -6.18 -35.86 -20.00
CA PRO A 634 -6.67 -35.22 -21.23
C PRO A 634 -5.57 -34.52 -22.02
N ALA A 635 -5.59 -34.65 -23.35
CA ALA A 635 -4.65 -33.95 -24.23
C ALA A 635 -4.75 -32.42 -24.09
N LYS A 636 -5.99 -31.94 -23.90
CA LYS A 636 -6.32 -30.53 -23.65
C LYS A 636 -5.74 -29.94 -22.38
N ILE A 637 -5.18 -30.73 -21.45
CA ILE A 637 -4.60 -30.14 -20.22
C ILE A 637 -3.48 -29.13 -20.54
N SER A 638 -2.86 -29.24 -21.72
CA SER A 638 -1.91 -28.28 -22.30
C SER A 638 -2.50 -26.88 -22.59
N GLU A 639 -3.83 -26.75 -22.67
CA GLU A 639 -4.56 -25.48 -22.85
C GLU A 639 -4.57 -24.64 -21.56
N LEU A 640 -4.39 -25.26 -20.38
CA LEU A 640 -4.24 -24.60 -19.05
C LEU A 640 -2.87 -23.91 -18.89
N SER A 641 -2.47 -23.14 -19.90
CA SER A 641 -1.12 -22.58 -20.09
C SER A 641 -0.63 -21.67 -18.96
N LYS A 642 -1.51 -21.14 -18.11
CA LYS A 642 -1.15 -20.31 -16.95
C LYS A 642 -0.84 -21.10 -15.67
N LEU A 643 -1.30 -22.35 -15.56
CA LEU A 643 -1.41 -23.11 -14.32
C LEU A 643 -0.06 -23.23 -13.55
N SER A 644 -0.05 -22.79 -12.29
CA SER A 644 1.12 -22.78 -11.40
C SER A 644 1.30 -24.07 -10.60
N VAL A 645 0.21 -24.67 -10.09
CA VAL A 645 0.24 -25.91 -9.28
C VAL A 645 -0.71 -26.97 -9.86
N LEU A 646 -0.19 -28.19 -10.03
CA LEU A 646 -0.96 -29.36 -10.46
C LEU A 646 -0.62 -30.58 -9.58
N ASP A 647 -1.58 -31.07 -8.80
CA ASP A 647 -1.44 -32.33 -8.07
C ASP A 647 -2.52 -33.35 -8.50
N LEU A 648 -2.06 -34.45 -9.07
CA LEU A 648 -2.88 -35.59 -9.54
C LEU A 648 -2.57 -36.86 -8.73
N SER A 649 -1.76 -36.76 -7.67
CA SER A 649 -1.19 -37.92 -6.97
C SER A 649 -2.23 -38.76 -6.21
N TYR A 650 -1.90 -40.01 -5.89
CA TYR A 650 -2.80 -40.94 -5.21
C TYR A 650 -4.15 -41.11 -5.94
N ASN A 651 -4.08 -41.58 -7.19
CA ASN A 651 -5.21 -41.89 -8.06
C ASN A 651 -4.94 -43.19 -8.84
N ALA A 652 -5.83 -43.57 -9.77
CA ALA A 652 -5.68 -44.71 -10.69
C ALA A 652 -5.51 -44.27 -12.15
N LEU A 653 -4.99 -43.06 -12.39
CA LEU A 653 -4.73 -42.52 -13.72
C LEU A 653 -3.63 -43.33 -14.42
N ASN A 654 -3.69 -43.39 -15.76
CA ASN A 654 -2.83 -44.22 -16.60
C ASN A 654 -2.41 -43.48 -17.89
N GLY A 655 -1.89 -44.22 -18.88
CA GLY A 655 -1.33 -43.62 -20.09
C GLY A 655 0.08 -43.07 -19.84
N ASN A 656 0.40 -41.94 -20.47
CA ASN A 656 1.70 -41.27 -20.41
C ASN A 656 1.56 -39.80 -19.95
N LEU A 657 2.70 -39.13 -19.72
CA LEU A 657 2.73 -37.74 -19.24
C LEU A 657 2.92 -36.69 -20.36
N ALA A 658 2.81 -37.08 -21.63
CA ALA A 658 3.03 -36.17 -22.77
C ALA A 658 2.11 -34.93 -22.79
N PRO A 659 0.81 -35.00 -22.40
CA PRO A 659 -0.05 -33.81 -22.35
C PRO A 659 0.45 -32.70 -21.43
N LEU A 660 1.23 -33.05 -20.39
CA LEU A 660 1.83 -32.09 -19.46
C LEU A 660 3.04 -31.34 -20.03
N ALA A 661 3.49 -31.67 -21.25
CA ALA A 661 4.67 -31.05 -21.86
C ALA A 661 4.46 -29.57 -22.24
N GLY A 662 3.21 -29.16 -22.52
CA GLY A 662 2.85 -27.78 -22.90
C GLY A 662 2.64 -26.82 -21.72
N LEU A 663 2.69 -27.29 -20.47
CA LEU A 663 2.43 -26.49 -19.27
C LEU A 663 3.68 -25.67 -18.87
N ASP A 664 4.03 -24.67 -19.68
CA ASP A 664 5.28 -23.90 -19.56
C ASP A 664 5.40 -23.04 -18.29
N ASN A 665 4.27 -22.62 -17.70
CA ASN A 665 4.21 -21.81 -16.47
C ASN A 665 4.17 -22.64 -15.17
N LEU A 666 4.06 -23.97 -15.26
CA LEU A 666 3.90 -24.84 -14.11
C LEU A 666 5.13 -24.81 -13.18
N VAL A 667 4.87 -24.69 -11.88
CA VAL A 667 5.88 -24.60 -10.80
C VAL A 667 5.97 -25.93 -10.07
N THR A 668 4.82 -26.45 -9.67
CA THR A 668 4.69 -27.65 -8.84
C THR A 668 3.86 -28.67 -9.59
N LEU A 669 4.44 -29.85 -9.83
CA LEU A 669 3.75 -31.01 -10.35
C LEU A 669 3.97 -32.21 -9.44
N ASN A 670 2.89 -32.90 -9.10
CA ASN A 670 2.92 -34.18 -8.40
C ASN A 670 1.96 -35.16 -9.08
N VAL A 671 2.52 -36.27 -9.58
CA VAL A 671 1.78 -37.36 -10.25
C VAL A 671 2.05 -38.71 -9.59
N SER A 672 2.59 -38.69 -8.36
CA SER A 672 3.00 -39.88 -7.64
C SER A 672 1.81 -40.79 -7.30
N ASN A 673 2.06 -42.08 -7.09
CA ASN A 673 1.06 -43.07 -6.69
C ASN A 673 -0.13 -43.12 -7.66
N ASN A 674 0.20 -43.34 -8.94
CA ASN A 674 -0.71 -43.57 -10.06
C ASN A 674 -0.23 -44.80 -10.87
N ASN A 675 -0.90 -45.10 -11.98
CA ASN A 675 -0.55 -46.17 -12.93
C ASN A 675 0.02 -45.60 -14.25
N PHE A 676 0.76 -44.48 -14.20
CA PHE A 676 1.38 -43.88 -15.38
C PHE A 676 2.54 -44.72 -15.93
N SER A 677 2.79 -44.58 -17.23
CA SER A 677 3.72 -45.41 -17.99
C SER A 677 4.45 -44.68 -19.10
N GLY A 678 5.61 -45.22 -19.50
CA GLY A 678 6.40 -44.71 -20.62
C GLY A 678 7.48 -43.70 -20.20
N TYR A 679 7.78 -42.77 -21.12
CA TYR A 679 8.88 -41.80 -20.99
C TYR A 679 8.41 -40.48 -20.38
N LEU A 680 9.36 -39.73 -19.83
CA LEU A 680 9.14 -38.37 -19.32
C LEU A 680 9.33 -37.36 -20.47
N PRO A 681 8.50 -36.32 -20.57
CA PRO A 681 8.73 -35.23 -21.53
C PRO A 681 10.04 -34.50 -21.26
N ASP A 682 10.82 -34.17 -22.30
CA ASP A 682 12.06 -33.39 -22.15
C ASP A 682 11.76 -31.87 -21.99
N THR A 683 11.29 -31.47 -20.80
CA THR A 683 10.97 -30.07 -20.46
C THR A 683 11.73 -29.56 -19.24
N LYS A 684 11.58 -28.24 -18.98
CA LYS A 684 12.02 -27.54 -17.75
C LYS A 684 11.75 -28.38 -16.50
N LEU A 685 10.47 -28.70 -16.33
CA LEU A 685 9.89 -29.20 -15.11
C LEU A 685 10.30 -30.65 -14.88
N PHE A 686 10.14 -31.52 -15.88
CA PHE A 686 10.46 -32.95 -15.73
C PHE A 686 11.94 -33.22 -15.44
N ARG A 687 12.87 -32.38 -15.90
CA ARG A 687 14.30 -32.47 -15.54
C ARG A 687 14.63 -31.92 -14.15
N GLN A 688 13.75 -31.11 -13.55
CA GLN A 688 13.93 -30.47 -12.24
C GLN A 688 13.08 -31.13 -11.13
N LEU A 689 12.08 -31.94 -11.51
CA LEU A 689 11.19 -32.61 -10.57
C LEU A 689 11.90 -33.62 -9.67
N SER A 690 11.53 -33.59 -8.38
CA SER A 690 11.95 -34.61 -7.42
C SER A 690 11.40 -35.97 -7.82
N THR A 691 12.20 -37.03 -7.62
CA THR A 691 11.77 -38.42 -7.84
C THR A 691 10.60 -38.83 -6.94
N SER A 692 10.37 -38.12 -5.81
CA SER A 692 9.17 -38.29 -4.98
C SER A 692 7.88 -37.97 -5.75
N CYS A 693 7.88 -36.94 -6.60
CA CYS A 693 6.71 -36.49 -7.37
C CYS A 693 6.32 -37.45 -8.51
N LEU A 694 7.19 -38.41 -8.83
CA LEU A 694 6.98 -39.46 -9.83
C LEU A 694 6.81 -40.87 -9.22
N ALA A 695 7.04 -41.01 -7.90
CA ALA A 695 7.07 -42.29 -7.20
C ALA A 695 5.76 -43.09 -7.31
N GLY A 696 5.79 -44.39 -7.00
CA GLY A 696 4.61 -45.27 -7.08
C GLY A 696 4.22 -45.73 -8.50
N ASN A 697 4.46 -44.90 -9.52
CA ASN A 697 4.24 -45.26 -10.92
C ASN A 697 5.25 -46.32 -11.41
N SER A 698 4.82 -47.58 -11.46
CA SER A 698 5.70 -48.70 -11.82
C SER A 698 6.10 -48.73 -13.30
N GLY A 699 5.30 -48.13 -14.19
CA GLY A 699 5.54 -48.10 -15.64
C GLY A 699 6.37 -46.92 -16.15
N LEU A 700 6.68 -45.92 -15.31
CA LEU A 700 7.44 -44.73 -15.73
C LEU A 700 8.95 -44.99 -15.76
N CYS A 701 9.60 -44.57 -16.83
CA CYS A 701 11.05 -44.51 -16.91
C CYS A 701 11.57 -43.42 -15.95
N THR A 702 12.05 -43.85 -14.78
CA THR A 702 12.53 -42.96 -13.69
C THR A 702 13.98 -43.22 -13.28
N LYS A 703 14.65 -44.23 -13.87
CA LYS A 703 15.96 -44.74 -13.42
C LYS A 703 17.03 -44.83 -14.53
N GLY A 704 16.77 -44.26 -15.71
CA GLY A 704 17.65 -44.31 -16.89
C GLY A 704 18.43 -43.05 -17.20
N GLY A 705 18.36 -42.00 -16.38
CA GLY A 705 18.94 -40.68 -16.69
C GLY A 705 18.32 -40.07 -17.95
N ASP A 706 19.13 -39.46 -18.81
CA ASP A 706 18.68 -38.87 -20.09
C ASP A 706 17.90 -39.84 -20.99
N VAL A 707 18.13 -41.16 -20.88
CA VAL A 707 17.42 -42.19 -21.66
C VAL A 707 15.92 -42.26 -21.33
N CYS A 708 15.50 -41.69 -20.20
CA CYS A 708 14.09 -41.57 -19.82
C CYS A 708 13.39 -40.31 -20.34
N PHE A 709 14.13 -39.34 -20.87
CA PHE A 709 13.60 -38.07 -21.37
C PHE A 709 13.50 -38.11 -22.90
N VAL A 710 12.34 -37.74 -23.42
CA VAL A 710 12.05 -37.81 -24.86
C VAL A 710 11.48 -36.47 -25.34
N SER A 711 12.03 -35.94 -26.44
CA SER A 711 11.44 -34.85 -27.20
C SER A 711 10.21 -35.35 -27.96
N ILE A 712 9.08 -34.67 -27.80
CA ILE A 712 7.76 -35.12 -28.27
C ILE A 712 7.23 -34.17 -29.35
N ASP A 713 6.57 -34.69 -30.39
CA ASP A 713 5.87 -33.87 -31.39
C ASP A 713 4.50 -33.36 -30.87
N ALA A 714 3.87 -32.46 -31.64
CA ALA A 714 2.56 -31.89 -31.30
C ALA A 714 1.40 -32.92 -31.28
N ASN A 715 1.65 -34.18 -31.66
CA ASN A 715 0.70 -35.29 -31.65
C ASN A 715 1.04 -36.35 -30.57
N GLY A 716 2.04 -36.11 -29.71
CA GLY A 716 2.44 -37.01 -28.63
C GLY A 716 3.49 -38.08 -28.98
N ASN A 717 4.12 -38.03 -30.15
CA ASN A 717 5.05 -39.06 -30.62
C ASN A 717 6.53 -38.73 -30.31
N PRO A 718 7.39 -39.74 -30.00
CA PRO A 718 8.84 -39.56 -29.88
C PRO A 718 9.50 -39.02 -31.15
N VAL A 719 10.18 -37.88 -31.04
CA VAL A 719 10.99 -37.27 -32.10
C VAL A 719 12.42 -37.80 -32.02
N THR A 720 12.63 -39.03 -32.48
CA THR A 720 13.97 -39.59 -32.71
C THR A 720 14.05 -40.25 -34.09
N SER A 721 15.07 -39.89 -34.87
CA SER A 721 15.33 -40.55 -36.16
C SER A 721 16.18 -41.80 -35.96
N THR A 722 15.85 -42.87 -36.68
CA THR A 722 16.50 -44.20 -36.58
C THR A 722 17.99 -44.20 -36.97
N ALA A 723 18.50 -43.09 -37.52
CA ALA A 723 19.92 -42.94 -37.89
C ALA A 723 20.84 -42.66 -36.69
N GLU A 724 20.37 -41.95 -35.65
CA GLU A 724 21.24 -41.56 -34.52
C GLU A 724 21.61 -42.73 -33.60
N GLU A 725 20.65 -43.63 -33.37
CA GLU A 725 20.78 -44.74 -32.42
C GLU A 725 21.95 -45.67 -32.81
N ALA A 726 22.09 -45.96 -34.11
CA ALA A 726 23.20 -46.74 -34.65
C ALA A 726 24.58 -46.10 -34.36
N GLN A 727 24.70 -44.77 -34.47
CA GLN A 727 25.96 -44.07 -34.17
C GLN A 727 26.27 -43.99 -32.67
N ARG A 728 25.25 -44.01 -31.80
CA ARG A 728 25.45 -44.04 -30.34
C ARG A 728 25.95 -45.42 -29.89
N VAL A 729 25.34 -46.50 -30.39
CA VAL A 729 25.76 -47.89 -30.12
C VAL A 729 27.20 -48.16 -30.60
N HIS A 730 27.62 -47.61 -31.74
CA HIS A 730 28.99 -47.77 -32.23
C HIS A 730 30.03 -47.13 -31.30
N ARG A 731 29.79 -45.89 -30.84
CA ARG A 731 30.67 -45.17 -29.90
C ARG A 731 30.77 -45.87 -28.54
N LEU A 732 29.66 -46.40 -28.02
CA LEU A 732 29.65 -47.13 -26.74
C LEU A 732 30.52 -48.40 -26.78
N LYS A 733 30.49 -49.14 -27.89
CA LYS A 733 31.33 -50.36 -28.07
C LYS A 733 32.83 -50.03 -28.06
N ILE A 734 33.24 -48.91 -28.64
CA ILE A 734 34.65 -48.45 -28.63
C ILE A 734 35.10 -48.08 -27.21
N ALA A 735 34.26 -47.35 -26.45
CA ALA A 735 34.57 -46.95 -25.08
C ALA A 735 34.75 -48.17 -24.15
N ILE A 736 33.89 -49.18 -24.27
CA ILE A 736 33.99 -50.43 -23.49
C ILE A 736 35.28 -51.18 -23.82
N ALA A 737 35.67 -51.28 -25.10
CA ALA A 737 36.90 -51.95 -25.51
C ALA A 737 38.16 -51.30 -24.90
N LEU A 738 38.22 -49.97 -24.86
CA LEU A 738 39.34 -49.23 -24.25
C LEU A 738 39.41 -49.41 -22.73
N LEU A 739 38.27 -49.48 -22.04
CA LEU A 739 38.22 -49.76 -20.59
C LEU A 739 38.73 -51.17 -20.26
N VAL A 740 38.41 -52.16 -21.09
CA VAL A 740 38.90 -53.54 -20.92
C VAL A 740 40.43 -53.61 -21.14
N THR A 741 40.98 -52.93 -22.15
CA THR A 741 42.45 -52.95 -22.36
C THR A 741 43.21 -52.23 -21.24
N ALA A 742 42.69 -51.11 -20.72
CA ALA A 742 43.29 -50.39 -19.60
C ALA A 742 43.31 -51.22 -18.29
N THR A 743 42.22 -51.92 -17.98
CA THR A 743 42.13 -52.76 -16.77
C THR A 743 43.06 -53.98 -16.84
N VAL A 744 43.18 -54.65 -18.00
CA VAL A 744 44.14 -55.74 -18.21
C VAL A 744 45.59 -55.27 -18.01
N ALA A 745 45.94 -54.09 -18.55
CA ALA A 745 47.29 -53.53 -18.39
C ALA A 745 47.65 -53.26 -16.90
N MET A 746 46.71 -52.71 -16.11
CA MET A 746 46.93 -52.49 -14.67
C MET A 746 47.12 -53.79 -13.88
N VAL A 747 46.34 -54.85 -14.18
CA VAL A 747 46.47 -56.14 -13.50
C VAL A 747 47.83 -56.80 -13.80
N LEU A 748 48.29 -56.73 -15.05
CA LEU A 748 49.62 -57.24 -15.43
C LEU A 748 50.75 -56.47 -14.72
N GLY A 749 50.67 -55.14 -14.66
CA GLY A 749 51.64 -54.30 -13.93
C GLY A 749 51.68 -54.61 -12.43
N MET A 750 50.50 -54.78 -11.81
CA MET A 750 50.40 -55.10 -10.38
C MET A 750 50.99 -56.47 -10.05
N MET A 751 50.81 -57.49 -10.91
CA MET A 751 51.45 -58.79 -10.74
C MET A 751 52.99 -58.73 -10.87
N GLY A 752 53.52 -57.84 -11.72
CA GLY A 752 54.96 -57.58 -11.80
C GLY A 752 55.53 -57.02 -10.48
N ILE A 753 54.89 -55.98 -9.94
CA ILE A 753 55.30 -55.33 -8.68
C ILE A 753 55.19 -56.31 -7.49
N LEU A 754 54.16 -57.14 -7.44
CA LEU A 754 53.97 -58.13 -6.37
C LEU A 754 55.00 -59.28 -6.42
N ARG A 755 55.56 -59.62 -7.58
CA ARG A 755 56.72 -60.53 -7.67
C ARG A 755 58.01 -59.86 -7.20
N ALA A 756 58.24 -58.59 -7.54
CA ALA A 756 59.42 -57.84 -7.13
C ALA A 756 59.51 -57.62 -5.59
N ARG A 757 58.36 -57.51 -4.90
CA ARG A 757 58.30 -57.23 -3.45
C ARG A 757 58.42 -58.43 -2.52
N ARG A 758 58.76 -59.64 -3.00
CA ARG A 758 58.86 -60.85 -2.16
C ARG A 758 60.25 -61.22 -1.64
N MET A 759 61.25 -60.35 -1.85
CA MET A 759 62.56 -60.43 -1.20
C MET A 759 62.99 -59.03 -0.75
N GLY A 760 63.16 -58.83 0.56
CA GLY A 760 63.54 -57.53 1.15
C GLY A 760 63.27 -57.48 2.65
N PHE A 761 64.34 -57.41 3.45
CA PHE A 761 64.31 -57.48 4.93
C PHE A 761 63.56 -56.30 5.58
N GLY A 762 62.97 -56.53 6.76
CA GLY A 762 62.14 -55.55 7.48
C GLY A 762 62.91 -54.56 8.38
N GLY A 763 62.19 -53.55 8.89
CA GLY A 763 62.69 -52.51 9.81
C GLY A 763 61.59 -52.03 10.78
N LYS A 764 61.99 -51.57 11.98
CA LYS A 764 61.09 -51.37 13.14
C LYS A 764 60.43 -49.98 13.24
N SER A 765 59.26 -49.98 13.90
CA SER A 765 58.76 -48.99 14.88
C SER A 765 58.80 -47.47 14.62
N GLY A 766 57.60 -46.88 14.54
CA GLY A 766 57.11 -45.92 15.55
C GLY A 766 57.77 -44.53 15.68
N GLY A 767 57.04 -43.49 15.24
CA GLY A 767 57.30 -42.07 15.49
C GLY A 767 56.00 -41.26 15.38
N ARG A 768 55.97 -40.01 15.86
CA ARG A 768 54.71 -39.22 16.04
C ARG A 768 54.88 -37.75 15.62
N SER A 769 53.85 -37.23 14.93
CA SER A 769 53.44 -35.82 14.73
C SER A 769 54.39 -34.80 14.08
N SER A 770 53.80 -33.99 13.18
CA SER A 770 54.32 -32.71 12.62
C SER A 770 55.55 -32.81 11.69
N ASP A 771 55.69 -31.98 10.66
CA ASP A 771 55.04 -30.67 10.40
C ASP A 771 54.39 -30.51 9.01
N SER A 772 53.72 -29.35 8.87
CA SER A 772 52.97 -28.82 7.72
C SER A 772 53.74 -28.68 6.40
N GLU A 773 53.02 -28.75 5.29
CA GLU A 773 53.09 -27.66 4.28
C GLU A 773 51.74 -27.48 3.56
N SER A 774 51.51 -26.29 3.01
CA SER A 774 50.17 -25.81 2.59
C SER A 774 49.94 -25.86 1.08
N GLY A 775 48.70 -26.09 0.64
CA GLY A 775 48.34 -25.92 -0.78
C GLY A 775 46.86 -26.15 -1.12
N GLY A 776 46.15 -25.05 -1.42
CA GLY A 776 44.83 -25.07 -2.07
C GLY A 776 43.63 -25.08 -1.11
N GLU A 777 42.81 -24.03 -1.18
CA GLU A 777 41.47 -24.05 -0.59
C GLU A 777 40.59 -25.07 -1.32
N LEU A 778 39.97 -25.99 -0.57
CA LEU A 778 39.03 -26.96 -1.12
C LEU A 778 37.77 -26.23 -1.61
N SER A 779 37.59 -26.19 -2.94
CA SER A 779 36.39 -25.67 -3.58
C SER A 779 35.18 -26.54 -3.23
N TRP A 780 34.43 -26.13 -2.21
CA TRP A 780 33.18 -26.78 -1.83
C TRP A 780 32.22 -26.78 -3.04
N PRO A 781 31.68 -27.93 -3.46
CA PRO A 781 30.81 -28.01 -4.62
C PRO A 781 29.58 -27.14 -4.42
N TRP A 782 29.28 -26.31 -5.41
CA TRP A 782 28.09 -25.44 -5.40
C TRP A 782 26.83 -26.29 -5.41
N GLN A 783 25.98 -26.07 -4.41
CA GLN A 783 24.59 -26.52 -4.44
C GLN A 783 23.78 -25.47 -5.18
N PHE A 784 22.89 -25.91 -6.08
CA PHE A 784 22.12 -25.04 -6.97
C PHE A 784 20.69 -25.56 -7.06
N THR A 785 19.74 -24.67 -6.78
CA THR A 785 18.30 -24.92 -6.91
C THR A 785 17.76 -23.92 -7.93
N PRO A 786 17.63 -24.31 -9.21
CA PRO A 786 16.88 -23.51 -10.18
C PRO A 786 15.38 -23.66 -9.91
N PHE A 787 14.62 -22.58 -10.13
CA PHE A 787 13.16 -22.60 -10.05
C PHE A 787 12.50 -22.54 -11.46
N GLN A 788 13.32 -22.51 -12.52
CA GLN A 788 12.96 -22.46 -13.97
C GLN A 788 14.10 -23.09 -14.81
N LYS A 789 13.99 -23.35 -16.13
CA LYS A 789 15.21 -23.58 -16.96
C LYS A 789 16.03 -22.30 -16.92
N LEU A 790 17.29 -22.44 -16.53
CA LEU A 790 18.31 -21.41 -16.69
C LEU A 790 19.28 -21.88 -17.78
N SER A 791 19.69 -20.96 -18.64
CA SER A 791 20.50 -21.19 -19.84
C SER A 791 22.01 -21.16 -19.58
N PHE A 792 22.44 -21.05 -18.32
CA PHE A 792 23.80 -20.70 -17.89
C PHE A 792 24.33 -21.59 -16.77
N SER A 793 25.66 -21.54 -16.56
CA SER A 793 26.35 -22.29 -15.49
C SER A 793 26.63 -21.43 -14.24
N VAL A 794 26.76 -22.08 -13.07
CA VAL A 794 27.14 -21.37 -11.82
C VAL A 794 28.55 -20.79 -11.93
N ASP A 795 29.50 -21.49 -12.57
CA ASP A 795 30.86 -20.98 -12.80
C ASP A 795 30.88 -19.70 -13.64
N GLN A 796 29.98 -19.59 -14.63
CA GLN A 796 29.80 -18.35 -15.39
C GLN A 796 29.32 -17.20 -14.49
N VAL A 797 28.28 -17.42 -13.70
CA VAL A 797 27.76 -16.42 -12.76
C VAL A 797 28.85 -15.95 -11.79
N VAL A 798 29.61 -16.87 -11.21
CA VAL A 798 30.67 -16.57 -10.24
C VAL A 798 31.80 -15.74 -10.86
N ARG A 799 32.19 -16.00 -12.12
CA ARG A 799 33.17 -15.19 -12.86
C ARG A 799 32.72 -13.75 -13.10
N SER A 800 31.41 -13.50 -13.14
CA SER A 800 30.84 -12.17 -13.37
C SER A 800 30.63 -11.33 -12.10
N LEU A 801 30.94 -11.85 -10.90
CA LEU A 801 30.78 -11.13 -9.62
C LEU A 801 31.94 -10.17 -9.31
N VAL A 802 32.31 -9.33 -10.28
CA VAL A 802 33.36 -8.30 -10.18
C VAL A 802 32.78 -6.92 -9.88
N ASP A 803 33.55 -6.03 -9.24
CA ASP A 803 33.06 -4.71 -8.81
C ASP A 803 32.49 -3.85 -9.95
N ALA A 804 33.04 -3.99 -11.17
CA ALA A 804 32.56 -3.29 -12.36
C ALA A 804 31.13 -3.67 -12.79
N ASN A 805 30.59 -4.79 -12.29
CA ASN A 805 29.24 -5.26 -12.59
C ASN A 805 28.22 -4.93 -11.48
N ILE A 806 28.61 -4.21 -10.42
CA ILE A 806 27.71 -3.92 -9.30
C ILE A 806 26.64 -2.89 -9.71
N ILE A 807 25.38 -3.22 -9.45
CA ILE A 807 24.21 -2.36 -9.67
C ILE A 807 23.49 -1.97 -8.37
N GLY A 808 23.88 -2.53 -7.22
CA GLY A 808 23.35 -2.13 -5.92
C GLY A 808 24.14 -2.70 -4.74
N LYS A 809 24.13 -2.00 -3.60
CA LYS A 809 24.69 -2.43 -2.31
C LYS A 809 23.68 -2.11 -1.21
N GLY A 810 23.40 -3.05 -0.32
CA GLY A 810 22.43 -2.89 0.75
C GLY A 810 22.69 -3.79 1.96
N CYS A 811 21.81 -3.71 2.96
CA CYS A 811 21.96 -4.42 4.24
C CYS A 811 21.96 -5.95 4.10
N SER A 812 21.30 -6.50 3.07
CA SER A 812 21.23 -7.93 2.77
C SER A 812 22.44 -8.43 1.96
N GLY A 813 23.01 -7.60 1.08
CA GLY A 813 24.11 -8.01 0.19
C GLY A 813 24.49 -7.00 -0.89
N VAL A 814 25.15 -7.51 -1.93
CA VAL A 814 25.58 -6.77 -3.13
C VAL A 814 24.91 -7.39 -4.36
N VAL A 815 24.33 -6.55 -5.23
CA VAL A 815 23.65 -7.00 -6.46
C VAL A 815 24.54 -6.70 -7.68
N TYR A 816 24.75 -7.71 -8.50
CA TYR A 816 25.56 -7.67 -9.72
C TYR A 816 24.68 -7.87 -10.96
N ARG A 817 24.95 -7.13 -12.03
CA ARG A 817 24.40 -7.34 -13.37
C ARG A 817 25.27 -8.36 -14.11
N VAL A 818 24.74 -9.54 -14.38
CA VAL A 818 25.45 -10.62 -15.06
C VAL A 818 24.87 -10.81 -16.46
N SER A 819 25.68 -10.57 -17.49
CA SER A 819 25.36 -11.00 -18.86
C SER A 819 25.75 -12.48 -19.02
N ILE A 820 24.90 -13.28 -19.64
CA ILE A 820 25.15 -14.71 -19.87
C ILE A 820 25.39 -15.03 -21.37
N ASP A 821 25.87 -16.23 -21.69
CA ASP A 821 26.36 -16.58 -23.04
C ASP A 821 25.27 -16.55 -24.13
N THR A 822 24.00 -16.58 -23.76
CA THR A 822 22.84 -16.39 -24.66
C THR A 822 22.59 -14.92 -25.04
N GLY A 823 23.31 -13.97 -24.44
CA GLY A 823 23.08 -12.52 -24.58
C GLY A 823 22.03 -11.96 -23.61
N GLU A 824 21.34 -12.81 -22.86
CA GLU A 824 20.42 -12.42 -21.79
C GLU A 824 21.17 -11.79 -20.60
N VAL A 825 20.44 -11.09 -19.73
CA VAL A 825 21.00 -10.39 -18.56
C VAL A 825 20.17 -10.72 -17.32
N ILE A 826 20.85 -11.09 -16.24
CA ILE A 826 20.24 -11.43 -14.95
C ILE A 826 20.81 -10.55 -13.83
N ALA A 827 20.03 -10.36 -12.76
CA ALA A 827 20.48 -9.74 -11.52
C ALA A 827 20.88 -10.83 -10.52
N VAL A 828 22.05 -10.70 -9.90
CA VAL A 828 22.59 -11.69 -8.95
C VAL A 828 22.95 -11.03 -7.62
N LYS A 829 22.20 -11.35 -6.58
CA LYS A 829 22.34 -10.83 -5.21
C LYS A 829 23.23 -11.77 -4.40
N LYS A 830 24.45 -11.32 -4.09
CA LYS A 830 25.41 -12.01 -3.20
C LYS A 830 25.20 -11.52 -1.77
N LEU A 831 24.80 -12.41 -0.88
CA LEU A 831 24.53 -12.06 0.51
C LEU A 831 25.81 -11.98 1.35
N TRP A 832 25.77 -11.21 2.43
CA TRP A 832 26.89 -11.09 3.37
C TRP A 832 27.12 -12.40 4.17
N PRO A 833 28.37 -12.75 4.55
CA PRO A 833 28.65 -13.93 5.36
C PRO A 833 28.07 -13.84 6.77
N SER A 834 27.35 -14.87 7.21
CA SER A 834 26.78 -14.94 8.56
C SER A 834 27.85 -15.23 9.62
N THR A 835 27.97 -14.37 10.62
CA THR A 835 28.94 -14.53 11.71
C THR A 835 28.53 -15.64 12.70
N GLN A 836 29.07 -16.85 12.53
CA GLN A 836 28.93 -17.92 13.51
C GLN A 836 29.86 -17.71 14.72
N THR A 837 29.31 -17.30 15.86
CA THR A 837 29.99 -17.43 17.16
C THR A 837 29.87 -18.87 17.65
N ALA A 838 30.97 -19.62 17.60
CA ALA A 838 31.00 -21.02 18.01
C ALA A 838 31.15 -21.15 19.54
N ALA A 839 30.14 -21.67 20.22
CA ALA A 839 30.22 -22.17 21.59
C ALA A 839 29.24 -23.35 21.79
N THR A 840 29.63 -24.33 22.61
CA THR A 840 28.87 -25.57 22.83
C THR A 840 28.14 -25.57 24.16
N SER A 841 26.81 -25.69 24.15
CA SER A 841 26.00 -26.11 25.29
C SER A 841 24.79 -26.93 24.84
N LYS A 842 24.26 -27.76 25.73
CA LYS A 842 23.06 -28.60 25.50
C LYS A 842 21.77 -27.82 25.75
N ASP A 843 20.65 -28.47 25.49
CA ASP A 843 19.26 -28.05 25.77
C ASP A 843 19.11 -27.06 26.94
N ASP A 844 18.59 -25.86 26.62
CA ASP A 844 17.48 -25.29 27.40
C ASP A 844 16.56 -24.45 26.48
N GLY A 845 15.29 -24.33 26.87
CA GLY A 845 14.15 -24.07 25.99
C GLY A 845 13.87 -22.62 25.57
N THR A 846 14.81 -21.68 25.69
CA THR A 846 14.55 -20.26 25.39
C THR A 846 15.76 -19.50 24.83
N SER A 847 15.80 -19.29 23.52
CA SER A 847 16.69 -18.31 22.88
C SER A 847 16.13 -17.81 21.53
N GLY A 848 16.40 -16.54 21.19
CA GLY A 848 15.82 -15.88 20.02
C GLY A 848 16.45 -16.32 18.69
N ARG A 849 15.62 -16.77 17.74
CA ARG A 849 16.06 -17.09 16.36
C ARG A 849 16.39 -15.80 15.58
N VAL A 850 17.67 -15.53 15.36
CA VAL A 850 18.11 -14.63 14.28
C VAL A 850 17.62 -15.21 12.95
N ARG A 851 16.81 -14.46 12.19
CA ARG A 851 16.20 -14.95 10.95
C ARG A 851 17.23 -15.02 9.81
N ASP A 852 17.33 -16.19 9.17
CA ASP A 852 18.18 -16.37 7.99
C ASP A 852 17.44 -15.89 6.73
N SER A 853 17.74 -14.65 6.32
CA SER A 853 17.16 -13.96 5.16
C SER A 853 17.25 -14.76 3.85
N PHE A 854 18.34 -15.53 3.65
CA PHE A 854 18.48 -16.43 2.49
C PHE A 854 17.38 -17.50 2.46
N SER A 855 17.06 -18.08 3.62
CA SER A 855 16.05 -19.12 3.72
C SER A 855 14.62 -18.58 3.57
N ALA A 856 14.37 -17.33 3.98
CA ALA A 856 13.09 -16.67 3.76
C ALA A 856 12.88 -16.37 2.27
N GLU A 857 13.84 -15.70 1.64
CA GLU A 857 13.74 -15.29 0.23
C GLU A 857 13.62 -16.49 -0.72
N VAL A 858 14.40 -17.56 -0.50
CA VAL A 858 14.32 -18.80 -1.30
C VAL A 858 13.00 -19.55 -1.13
N ARG A 859 12.45 -19.63 0.09
CA ARG A 859 11.17 -20.30 0.32
C ARG A 859 10.02 -19.52 -0.29
N THR A 860 9.97 -18.22 -0.01
CA THR A 860 8.87 -17.36 -0.43
C THR A 860 8.83 -17.20 -1.95
N LEU A 861 9.95 -16.83 -2.59
CA LEU A 861 9.99 -16.67 -4.05
C LEU A 861 10.01 -18.01 -4.80
N GLY A 862 10.30 -19.12 -4.13
CA GLY A 862 10.22 -20.46 -4.71
C GLY A 862 8.78 -20.98 -4.90
N SER A 863 7.80 -20.40 -4.20
CA SER A 863 6.40 -20.86 -4.20
C SER A 863 5.41 -19.89 -4.86
N ILE A 864 5.86 -18.79 -5.47
CA ILE A 864 4.99 -17.74 -6.03
C ILE A 864 5.39 -17.33 -7.45
N ARG A 865 4.39 -16.99 -8.28
CA ARG A 865 4.57 -16.36 -9.59
C ARG A 865 3.39 -15.43 -9.88
N HIS A 866 3.67 -14.13 -10.03
CA HIS A 866 2.69 -13.15 -10.49
C HIS A 866 3.39 -12.12 -11.38
N LYS A 867 2.67 -11.58 -12.38
CA LYS A 867 3.20 -10.67 -13.41
C LYS A 867 3.88 -9.41 -12.86
N ASN A 868 3.55 -8.99 -11.63
CA ASN A 868 4.13 -7.82 -10.96
C ASN A 868 5.04 -8.17 -9.76
N ILE A 869 5.62 -9.37 -9.76
CA ILE A 869 6.65 -9.78 -8.79
C ILE A 869 7.94 -10.10 -9.55
N VAL A 870 9.10 -9.71 -9.00
CA VAL A 870 10.38 -9.96 -9.65
C VAL A 870 10.59 -11.46 -9.83
N ARG A 871 10.78 -11.89 -11.07
CA ARG A 871 10.83 -13.30 -11.42
C ARG A 871 12.12 -13.93 -10.86
N PHE A 872 11.95 -14.81 -9.89
CA PHE A 872 13.05 -15.54 -9.26
C PHE A 872 13.47 -16.73 -10.13
N LEU A 873 14.76 -16.81 -10.41
CA LEU A 873 15.35 -17.73 -11.37
C LEU A 873 15.97 -18.95 -10.69
N GLY A 874 16.66 -18.73 -9.56
CA GLY A 874 17.41 -19.77 -8.86
C GLY A 874 18.20 -19.23 -7.67
N CYS A 875 18.67 -20.14 -6.83
CA CYS A 875 19.70 -19.85 -5.83
C CYS A 875 20.86 -20.84 -5.93
N CYS A 876 22.07 -20.39 -5.64
CA CYS A 876 23.21 -21.29 -5.45
C CYS A 876 24.05 -20.87 -4.25
N TRP A 877 24.60 -21.86 -3.55
CA TRP A 877 25.37 -21.63 -2.34
C TRP A 877 26.48 -22.68 -2.16
N ASN A 878 27.46 -22.30 -1.37
CA ASN A 878 28.47 -23.20 -0.81
C ASN A 878 28.70 -22.82 0.67
N LYS A 879 29.80 -23.26 1.29
CA LYS A 879 30.06 -22.98 2.71
C LYS A 879 30.40 -21.52 3.05
N SER A 880 30.78 -20.68 2.08
CA SER A 880 31.22 -19.30 2.31
C SER A 880 30.41 -18.24 1.55
N THR A 881 29.66 -18.64 0.52
CA THR A 881 28.92 -17.73 -0.37
C THR A 881 27.50 -18.23 -0.63
N ARG A 882 26.54 -17.29 -0.66
CA ARG A 882 25.13 -17.52 -1.00
C ARG A 882 24.69 -16.50 -2.05
N LEU A 883 24.13 -16.98 -3.16
CA LEU A 883 23.72 -16.20 -4.32
C LEU A 883 22.24 -16.44 -4.63
N LEU A 884 21.52 -15.37 -4.95
CA LEU A 884 20.12 -15.37 -5.39
C LEU A 884 20.06 -14.72 -6.78
N MET A 885 19.30 -15.32 -7.70
CA MET A 885 19.30 -14.94 -9.13
C MET A 885 17.88 -14.58 -9.59
N TYR A 886 17.77 -13.48 -10.34
CA TYR A 886 16.52 -12.85 -10.74
C TYR A 886 16.62 -12.30 -12.17
N ASP A 887 15.49 -12.00 -12.80
CA ASP A 887 15.46 -11.16 -14.00
C ASP A 887 16.09 -9.77 -13.76
N TYR A 888 16.80 -9.26 -14.77
CA TYR A 888 17.36 -7.92 -14.73
C TYR A 888 16.36 -6.86 -15.22
N MET A 889 15.88 -6.02 -14.30
CA MET A 889 14.94 -4.94 -14.61
C MET A 889 15.68 -3.70 -15.13
N ALA A 890 15.63 -3.51 -16.45
CA ALA A 890 16.48 -2.55 -17.17
C ALA A 890 16.26 -1.08 -16.81
N ASN A 891 15.10 -0.69 -16.27
CA ASN A 891 14.87 0.70 -15.83
C ASN A 891 15.28 0.97 -14.38
N GLY A 892 15.72 -0.04 -13.62
CA GLY A 892 16.15 0.10 -12.24
C GLY A 892 14.98 0.11 -11.26
N SER A 893 15.13 0.77 -10.11
CA SER A 893 14.05 0.94 -9.13
C SER A 893 13.19 2.16 -9.43
N LEU A 894 11.93 2.13 -8.97
CA LEU A 894 11.01 3.25 -9.03
C LEU A 894 11.59 4.48 -8.30
N GLY A 895 12.30 4.29 -7.19
CA GLY A 895 13.01 5.35 -6.48
C GLY A 895 14.07 6.05 -7.35
N ALA A 896 14.87 5.29 -8.10
CA ALA A 896 15.85 5.87 -9.04
C ALA A 896 15.17 6.60 -10.22
N VAL A 897 14.04 6.07 -10.71
CA VAL A 897 13.22 6.72 -11.75
C VAL A 897 12.58 8.03 -11.24
N LEU A 898 12.10 8.07 -9.99
CA LEU A 898 11.46 9.24 -9.39
C LEU A 898 12.44 10.32 -8.92
N HIS A 899 13.66 9.96 -8.51
CA HIS A 899 14.56 10.88 -7.80
C HIS A 899 15.93 11.10 -8.47
N GLU A 900 16.47 10.10 -9.18
CA GLU A 900 17.86 10.11 -9.66
C GLU A 900 17.99 10.44 -11.16
N ARG A 901 17.02 10.03 -12.01
CA ARG A 901 17.03 10.26 -13.47
C ARG A 901 16.74 11.72 -13.91
N ARG A 902 17.36 12.72 -13.26
CA ARG A 902 17.20 14.17 -13.56
C ARG A 902 17.71 14.63 -14.94
N GLY A 903 18.22 13.75 -15.80
CA GLY A 903 18.97 14.11 -17.01
C GLY A 903 18.29 13.87 -18.36
N ALA A 904 17.11 13.23 -18.43
CA ALA A 904 16.60 12.66 -19.68
C ALA A 904 15.11 12.91 -20.00
N GLY A 905 14.57 14.08 -19.63
CA GLY A 905 13.33 14.66 -20.20
C GLY A 905 11.99 14.00 -19.85
N ALA A 906 11.94 12.69 -19.65
CA ALA A 906 10.73 11.95 -19.34
C ALA A 906 10.35 12.09 -17.86
N GLN A 907 9.47 13.05 -17.55
CA GLN A 907 8.59 12.88 -16.40
C GLN A 907 7.71 11.65 -16.67
N LEU A 908 7.44 10.83 -15.64
CA LEU A 908 6.43 9.80 -15.78
C LEU A 908 5.08 10.48 -16.00
N GLU A 909 4.48 10.30 -17.19
CA GLU A 909 3.11 10.73 -17.46
C GLU A 909 2.12 9.97 -16.59
N TRP A 910 0.93 10.54 -16.38
CA TRP A 910 -0.04 9.99 -15.43
C TRP A 910 -0.41 8.53 -15.74
N ASP A 911 -0.62 8.16 -17.00
CA ASP A 911 -0.96 6.80 -17.42
C ASP A 911 0.14 5.79 -17.07
N VAL A 912 1.40 6.22 -17.10
CA VAL A 912 2.56 5.40 -16.72
C VAL A 912 2.64 5.25 -15.20
N ARG A 913 2.38 6.33 -14.44
CA ARG A 913 2.29 6.24 -12.96
C ARG A 913 1.14 5.34 -12.52
N TYR A 914 -0.02 5.48 -13.15
CA TYR A 914 -1.20 4.65 -12.89
C TYR A 914 -0.89 3.17 -13.16
N ARG A 915 -0.24 2.84 -14.30
CA ARG A 915 0.21 1.47 -14.60
C ARG A 915 1.18 0.92 -13.55
N ILE A 916 2.13 1.73 -13.09
CA ILE A 916 3.10 1.35 -12.04
C ILE A 916 2.40 1.09 -10.70
N VAL A 917 1.50 1.99 -10.28
CA VAL A 917 0.74 1.86 -9.02
C VAL A 917 -0.22 0.66 -9.08
N LEU A 918 -0.95 0.48 -10.17
CA LEU A 918 -1.87 -0.64 -10.38
C LEU A 918 -1.12 -1.98 -10.40
N GLY A 919 0.02 -2.06 -11.07
CA GLY A 919 0.87 -3.26 -11.08
C GLY A 919 1.42 -3.59 -9.68
N ALA A 920 1.94 -2.59 -8.96
CA ALA A 920 2.39 -2.78 -7.58
C ALA A 920 1.25 -3.22 -6.65
N ALA A 921 0.06 -2.62 -6.77
CA ALA A 921 -1.12 -3.01 -6.00
C ALA A 921 -1.56 -4.45 -6.30
N GLN A 922 -1.62 -4.84 -7.58
CA GLN A 922 -1.94 -6.23 -7.99
C GLN A 922 -0.91 -7.23 -7.45
N GLY A 923 0.38 -6.89 -7.48
CA GLY A 923 1.43 -7.72 -6.89
C GLY A 923 1.34 -7.86 -5.36
N ILE A 924 0.87 -6.84 -4.64
CA ILE A 924 0.65 -6.91 -3.18
C ILE A 924 -0.64 -7.69 -2.87
N ALA A 925 -1.71 -7.47 -3.62
CA ALA A 925 -2.96 -8.20 -3.46
C ALA A 925 -2.75 -9.71 -3.58
N TYR A 926 -2.04 -10.14 -4.63
CA TYR A 926 -1.69 -11.55 -4.84
C TYR A 926 -0.89 -12.17 -3.69
N LEU A 927 0.05 -11.42 -3.10
CA LEU A 927 0.84 -11.91 -1.98
C LEU A 927 0.02 -12.14 -0.70
N HIS A 928 -0.97 -11.29 -0.46
CA HIS A 928 -1.79 -11.35 0.75
C HIS A 928 -2.99 -12.28 0.59
N HIS A 929 -3.77 -12.14 -0.49
CA HIS A 929 -5.07 -12.81 -0.64
C HIS A 929 -4.98 -14.10 -1.46
N ASP A 930 -4.09 -14.13 -2.46
CA ASP A 930 -4.11 -15.22 -3.45
C ASP A 930 -3.18 -16.37 -3.05
N CYS A 931 -2.08 -16.06 -2.37
CA CYS A 931 -1.11 -17.05 -1.86
C CYS A 931 -1.63 -17.81 -0.63
N VAL A 932 -1.45 -19.14 -0.61
CA VAL A 932 -1.74 -20.00 0.55
C VAL A 932 -0.47 -20.78 0.95
N PRO A 933 0.04 -20.64 2.19
CA PRO A 933 -0.39 -19.67 3.20
C PRO A 933 -0.10 -18.22 2.76
N PRO A 934 -0.82 -17.21 3.29
CA PRO A 934 -0.59 -15.79 2.99
C PRO A 934 0.87 -15.36 3.19
N ILE A 935 1.35 -14.49 2.31
CA ILE A 935 2.76 -14.08 2.23
C ILE A 935 2.89 -12.58 2.50
N VAL A 936 3.39 -12.25 3.69
CA VAL A 936 3.59 -10.87 4.10
C VAL A 936 5.02 -10.43 3.78
N HIS A 937 5.19 -9.58 2.77
CA HIS A 937 6.51 -9.16 2.26
C HIS A 937 7.37 -8.36 3.25
N ARG A 938 6.74 -7.53 4.09
CA ARG A 938 7.36 -6.63 5.10
C ARG A 938 8.36 -5.57 4.60
N ASP A 939 8.64 -5.43 3.31
CA ASP A 939 9.64 -4.46 2.82
C ASP A 939 9.29 -3.81 1.46
N ILE A 940 8.03 -3.40 1.24
CA ILE A 940 7.67 -2.61 0.06
C ILE A 940 8.15 -1.17 0.24
N LYS A 941 8.83 -0.62 -0.78
CA LYS A 941 9.26 0.77 -0.87
C LYS A 941 9.62 1.08 -2.32
N ALA A 942 9.70 2.36 -2.70
CA ALA A 942 10.05 2.73 -4.09
C ALA A 942 11.40 2.15 -4.57
N ASN A 943 12.33 1.85 -3.68
CA ASN A 943 13.59 1.19 -4.03
C ASN A 943 13.46 -0.33 -4.28
N ASN A 944 12.39 -0.96 -3.77
CA ASN A 944 12.09 -2.39 -3.94
C ASN A 944 11.00 -2.65 -4.98
N ILE A 945 10.39 -1.61 -5.56
CA ILE A 945 9.60 -1.72 -6.79
C ILE A 945 10.55 -1.49 -7.95
N LEU A 946 10.83 -2.52 -8.74
CA LEU A 946 11.66 -2.47 -9.93
C LEU A 946 10.80 -2.21 -11.17
N ILE A 947 11.38 -1.55 -12.18
CA ILE A 947 10.68 -1.11 -13.38
C ILE A 947 11.21 -1.87 -14.62
N GLY A 948 10.28 -2.52 -15.34
CA GLY A 948 10.55 -3.21 -16.60
C GLY A 948 10.83 -2.27 -17.77
N LEU A 949 10.99 -2.83 -18.97
CA LEU A 949 11.22 -2.04 -20.19
C LEU A 949 10.02 -1.14 -20.51
N ASP A 950 8.81 -1.69 -20.51
CA ASP A 950 7.55 -1.00 -20.83
C ASP A 950 6.89 -0.29 -19.63
N PHE A 951 7.73 0.08 -18.65
CA PHE A 951 7.36 0.71 -17.37
C PHE A 951 6.39 -0.10 -16.51
N GLU A 952 6.39 -1.43 -16.64
CA GLU A 952 5.70 -2.33 -15.71
C GLU A 952 6.40 -2.40 -14.35
N ALA A 953 5.63 -2.54 -13.27
CA ALA A 953 6.14 -2.62 -11.90
C ALA A 953 6.34 -4.08 -11.44
N TYR A 954 7.46 -4.36 -10.79
CA TYR A 954 7.81 -5.66 -10.20
C TYR A 954 8.30 -5.51 -8.75
N ILE A 955 7.63 -6.17 -7.82
CA ILE A 955 7.99 -6.17 -6.39
C ILE A 955 9.24 -7.04 -6.15
N ALA A 956 10.20 -6.58 -5.34
CA ALA A 956 11.50 -7.23 -5.11
C ALA A 956 12.03 -7.13 -3.67
N ASP A 957 13.11 -7.87 -3.39
CA ASP A 957 13.77 -8.07 -2.08
C ASP A 957 12.86 -8.70 -1.00
N PHE A 958 12.55 -9.98 -1.18
CA PHE A 958 11.76 -10.78 -0.24
C PHE A 958 12.59 -11.27 0.96
N GLY A 959 13.77 -10.68 1.19
CA GLY A 959 14.67 -11.03 2.30
C GLY A 959 14.09 -10.86 3.70
N LEU A 960 12.94 -10.18 3.83
CA LEU A 960 12.17 -10.01 5.08
C LEU A 960 10.78 -10.67 5.07
N ALA A 961 10.37 -11.43 4.06
CA ALA A 961 9.01 -11.97 3.97
C ALA A 961 8.64 -12.97 5.11
N LYS A 962 7.34 -13.18 5.37
CA LYS A 962 6.78 -14.26 6.23
C LYS A 962 5.72 -15.04 5.46
N LEU A 963 5.81 -16.37 5.51
CA LEU A 963 4.70 -17.30 5.23
C LEU A 963 3.92 -17.52 6.53
N VAL A 964 2.59 -17.40 6.50
CA VAL A 964 1.72 -17.53 7.69
C VAL A 964 1.20 -18.96 7.84
N GLU A 965 2.06 -19.87 8.32
CA GLU A 965 1.73 -21.29 8.53
C GLU A 965 0.75 -21.50 9.71
N ASP A 966 -0.14 -22.50 9.58
CA ASP A 966 -1.14 -22.83 10.59
C ASP A 966 -0.50 -23.17 11.95
N GLY A 967 -0.91 -22.42 12.97
CA GLY A 967 -0.35 -22.49 14.33
C GLY A 967 0.71 -21.43 14.66
N ASP A 968 1.31 -20.74 13.67
CA ASP A 968 2.25 -19.62 13.91
C ASP A 968 1.56 -18.24 14.00
N PHE A 969 0.22 -18.24 14.10
CA PHE A 969 -0.62 -17.07 14.44
C PHE A 969 -0.43 -16.59 15.90
N GLY A 970 0.12 -17.43 16.78
CA GLY A 970 0.21 -17.17 18.23
C GLY A 970 1.58 -16.74 18.76
N ARG A 971 2.52 -16.29 17.91
CA ARG A 971 3.87 -15.89 18.36
C ARG A 971 4.28 -14.51 17.86
N SER A 972 4.30 -13.55 18.79
CA SER A 972 4.93 -12.26 18.61
C SER A 972 6.42 -12.39 18.29
N SER A 973 6.91 -11.47 17.47
CA SER A 973 8.30 -11.39 17.04
C SER A 973 8.94 -10.22 17.80
N ASN A 974 9.79 -10.51 18.79
CA ASN A 974 10.49 -9.50 19.63
C ASN A 974 11.56 -8.68 18.86
N THR A 975 11.30 -8.37 17.60
CA THR A 975 12.18 -7.65 16.67
C THR A 975 11.31 -7.10 15.55
N VAL A 976 11.24 -5.77 15.45
CA VAL A 976 10.60 -5.05 14.34
C VAL A 976 11.36 -5.38 13.04
N ALA A 977 10.64 -5.63 11.96
CA ALA A 977 11.22 -5.98 10.66
C ALA A 977 10.40 -5.35 9.52
N GLY A 978 10.94 -4.28 8.94
CA GLY A 978 10.40 -3.57 7.79
C GLY A 978 11.14 -2.26 7.54
N SER A 979 10.63 -1.42 6.63
CA SER A 979 11.24 -0.12 6.29
C SER A 979 10.44 1.06 6.82
N TYR A 980 11.15 2.17 7.07
CA TYR A 980 10.50 3.46 7.30
C TYR A 980 9.57 3.80 6.13
N GLY A 981 8.31 4.12 6.44
CA GLY A 981 7.26 4.39 5.45
C GLY A 981 6.47 3.18 4.96
N TYR A 982 6.77 1.95 5.38
CA TYR A 982 5.93 0.78 5.09
C TYR A 982 6.12 -0.38 6.07
N ILE A 983 5.03 -0.75 6.75
CA ILE A 983 4.90 -2.00 7.50
C ILE A 983 3.84 -2.84 6.79
N ALA A 984 4.20 -4.05 6.34
CA ALA A 984 3.23 -4.98 5.75
C ALA A 984 2.34 -5.61 6.82
N PRO A 985 1.11 -6.05 6.49
CA PRO A 985 0.14 -6.62 7.43
C PRO A 985 0.55 -8.00 7.97
N GLY A 986 1.56 -8.03 8.85
CA GLY A 986 2.10 -9.27 9.46
C GLY A 986 1.15 -9.99 10.39
N ASN A 987 0.13 -9.27 10.89
CA ASN A 987 -0.78 -9.69 11.94
C ASN A 987 -2.27 -9.38 11.62
N THR A 988 -2.60 -8.81 10.44
CA THR A 988 -3.81 -7.96 10.27
C THR A 988 -4.59 -8.22 8.98
N HIS A 989 -5.04 -9.47 8.76
CA HIS A 989 -5.65 -9.87 7.48
C HIS A 989 -7.12 -9.42 7.23
N GLU A 990 -7.82 -8.92 8.25
CA GLU A 990 -9.15 -8.28 8.10
C GLU A 990 -9.04 -6.80 7.66
N ASN A 991 -7.93 -6.13 7.96
CA ASN A 991 -7.89 -4.66 7.93
C ASN A 991 -7.97 -4.05 6.53
N ILE A 992 -7.48 -4.68 5.46
CA ILE A 992 -7.37 -4.01 4.16
C ILE A 992 -8.73 -3.72 3.49
N CYS A 993 -9.71 -4.63 3.59
CA CYS A 993 -11.08 -4.35 3.12
C CYS A 993 -11.81 -3.31 4.00
N SER A 994 -11.36 -3.09 5.23
CA SER A 994 -11.79 -1.97 6.05
C SER A 994 -11.11 -0.67 5.61
N TYR A 995 -9.78 -0.70 5.46
CA TYR A 995 -8.92 0.45 5.17
C TYR A 995 -9.20 1.08 3.79
N ILE A 996 -9.57 0.27 2.79
CA ILE A 996 -9.93 0.75 1.43
C ILE A 996 -11.36 1.33 1.37
N MET A 997 -12.25 1.01 2.32
CA MET A 997 -13.60 1.60 2.39
C MET A 997 -13.74 2.72 3.43
N ASN A 998 -12.91 2.75 4.48
CA ASN A 998 -13.06 3.66 5.62
C ASN A 998 -11.98 4.75 5.71
N ASN A 999 -10.86 4.65 4.98
CA ASN A 999 -9.85 5.71 4.94
C ASN A 999 -9.78 6.36 3.56
N ASP A 1000 -9.91 7.68 3.55
CA ASP A 1000 -9.79 8.53 2.37
C ASP A 1000 -8.32 8.70 1.98
N ILE A 1001 -7.72 7.62 1.46
CA ILE A 1001 -6.35 7.63 0.95
C ILE A 1001 -6.32 8.57 -0.26
N SER A 1002 -5.64 9.71 -0.10
CA SER A 1002 -5.48 10.76 -1.12
C SER A 1002 -4.60 10.35 -2.32
N CYS A 1003 -5.00 9.29 -3.04
CA CYS A 1003 -4.81 9.23 -4.47
C CYS A 1003 -5.76 10.27 -5.10
N ARG A 1004 -5.27 11.48 -5.40
CA ARG A 1004 -6.04 12.52 -6.11
C ARG A 1004 -6.38 12.08 -7.54
N VAL A 1005 -7.40 11.24 -7.67
CA VAL A 1005 -8.02 10.82 -8.94
C VAL A 1005 -9.38 11.50 -9.03
N ARG A 1006 -9.56 12.41 -9.99
CA ARG A 1006 -10.89 12.95 -10.29
C ARG A 1006 -11.68 11.90 -11.05
N VAL A 1007 -12.71 11.34 -10.42
CA VAL A 1007 -13.75 10.60 -11.13
C VAL A 1007 -14.64 11.62 -11.84
N TYR A 1008 -14.75 11.53 -13.16
CA TYR A 1008 -15.85 12.13 -13.90
C TYR A 1008 -17.03 11.15 -13.84
N ASP A 1009 -18.20 11.64 -13.44
CA ASP A 1009 -19.46 10.91 -13.60
C ASP A 1009 -20.19 11.48 -14.83
N GLU A 1010 -20.68 10.61 -15.71
CA GLU A 1010 -21.34 11.02 -16.96
C GLU A 1010 -22.86 11.15 -16.79
N ASP A 1011 -23.32 11.99 -15.85
CA ASP A 1011 -24.53 12.77 -16.14
C ASP A 1011 -24.71 14.06 -15.30
N HIS A 1012 -25.25 15.09 -15.98
CA HIS A 1012 -25.69 16.39 -15.45
C HIS A 1012 -24.63 17.36 -14.88
N ARG A 1013 -24.80 18.66 -15.20
CA ARG A 1013 -23.83 19.73 -14.91
C ARG A 1013 -24.23 20.57 -13.69
N GLU A 1014 -23.44 20.55 -12.62
CA GLU A 1014 -23.07 21.74 -11.82
C GLU A 1014 -21.98 21.38 -10.80
N GLU A 1015 -20.76 21.91 -10.95
CA GLU A 1015 -19.69 21.74 -9.95
C GLU A 1015 -19.90 22.71 -8.77
N ARG A 1016 -19.92 22.17 -7.54
CA ARG A 1016 -19.53 22.91 -6.33
C ARG A 1016 -18.57 22.05 -5.51
N ARG A 1017 -17.39 22.57 -5.21
CA ARG A 1017 -16.42 21.90 -4.34
C ARG A 1017 -16.77 22.13 -2.87
N VAL A 1018 -16.55 21.10 -2.06
CA VAL A 1018 -16.29 21.16 -0.61
C VAL A 1018 -15.10 20.24 -0.37
#